data_AF-A0A957STS9-F1
#
_entry.id   AF-A0A957STS9-F1
#
_cell.length_a   1.000
_cell.length_b   1.000
_cell.length_c   1.000
_cell.angle_alpha   90.00
_cell.angle_beta   90.00
_cell.angle_gamma   90.00
#
_symmetry.space_group_name_H-M   'P 1'
#
loop_
_entity.id
_entity.type
_entity.pdbx_description
1 polymer ?
#
loop_
_entity_poly.entity_id
_entity_poly.type
_entity_poly.pdbx_seq_one_letter_code
_entity_poly.pdbx_strand_id
1 'polypeptide(L)'
;MEEKSLEQVSLNKTEHRLHFAQAVADAQYLVIYASTNCPNDINPVNIEKLAAMRKRMENGEEVTAQEEAEFWVNYQEVWNLVKPVTAESVKANLPTESTLAGKLFARLPSIAWWFGVSPTSKAGKAASWFSFQTVVILILLVILQAYWVVGNQLITQLATLLQQEAEINAQLVQTERDYSALEVLYKQGEIDTENYKATGEYSFYSSPDWERDILENTAKRRQLEKDLELLKTQLERNSSILLVWSKPWNWLIQNDLVSAEALIPVTGADAASSNLTTKDEYELRIASLRARIAAIDDYLASDPDGENEAQLLNSKYDPEIKNNEEQLGALYAENSGLYVREAEIQSQIDDIQSQLDAISSGESTIEQVTSDLTAQLTGLKTQKNTLEQKVNEISGQITTATAEAEADVSALQAQLAGLQTEQKTVLAQISKIENQLKAISGNTDTLKELNTELDVLNARKKFNNEQIQTIQVKNEKLLEQRIPGGQIVNQWREEKQRLEDDLRSLERQAQADARRESSRQAQLAGSFVLVVLQSYLLPLLYGILGASSYVLRTLSQQIKSVTFSEESRLQNPVRISLGALAGIMVAFLLPTDESTSFFGSISPLALAFLVGYNIEFFFAIMDFLLNRVKDFLEKSSSTTEPAAQDEASAPKPKTNKDEPLKE
;
A
#
# COMPACT_ATOMS: atom_id res chain seq x y z
N MET A 1 -23.45 -96.88 -18.57
CA MET A 1 -22.55 -96.43 -17.48
C MET A 1 -21.10 -96.88 -17.70
N GLU A 2 -20.85 -98.01 -18.36
CA GLU A 2 -19.47 -98.51 -18.62
C GLU A 2 -18.62 -97.63 -19.56
N GLU A 3 -19.23 -96.91 -20.51
CA GLU A 3 -18.47 -96.14 -21.51
C GLU A 3 -17.81 -94.88 -20.93
N LYS A 4 -18.49 -94.16 -20.02
CA LYS A 4 -17.92 -93.01 -19.30
C LYS A 4 -16.83 -93.41 -18.29
N SER A 5 -16.93 -94.61 -17.70
CA SER A 5 -15.86 -95.12 -16.84
C SER A 5 -14.62 -95.51 -17.64
N LEU A 6 -14.76 -96.03 -18.86
CA LEU A 6 -13.62 -96.37 -19.72
C LEU A 6 -12.90 -95.11 -20.24
N GLU A 7 -13.63 -94.06 -20.58
CA GLU A 7 -13.07 -92.79 -21.03
C GLU A 7 -12.32 -92.06 -19.90
N GLN A 8 -12.90 -91.99 -18.69
CA GLN A 8 -12.22 -91.44 -17.50
C GLN A 8 -10.98 -92.26 -17.10
N VAL A 9 -11.03 -93.58 -17.18
CA VAL A 9 -9.87 -94.45 -16.90
C VAL A 9 -8.77 -94.24 -17.95
N SER A 10 -9.13 -94.02 -19.22
CA SER A 10 -8.15 -93.76 -20.30
C SER A 10 -7.47 -92.39 -20.16
N LEU A 11 -8.22 -91.34 -19.81
CA LEU A 11 -7.69 -89.99 -19.56
C LEU A 11 -6.77 -89.98 -18.33
N ASN A 12 -7.19 -90.60 -17.23
CA ASN A 12 -6.41 -90.66 -16.00
C ASN A 12 -5.11 -91.48 -16.18
N LYS A 13 -5.17 -92.55 -16.99
CA LYS A 13 -3.97 -93.33 -17.39
C LYS A 13 -2.99 -92.50 -18.23
N THR A 14 -3.50 -91.53 -19.00
CA THR A 14 -2.68 -90.66 -19.85
C THR A 14 -2.03 -89.53 -19.04
N GLU A 15 -2.76 -88.92 -18.11
CA GLU A 15 -2.22 -87.91 -17.16
C GLU A 15 -1.17 -88.52 -16.21
N HIS A 16 -1.43 -89.71 -15.66
CA HIS A 16 -0.47 -90.42 -14.81
C HIS A 16 0.83 -90.73 -15.57
N ARG A 17 0.73 -91.24 -16.80
CA ARG A 17 1.90 -91.48 -17.65
C ARG A 17 2.68 -90.20 -17.96
N LEU A 18 1.99 -89.07 -18.14
CA LEU A 18 2.63 -87.76 -18.35
C LEU A 18 3.40 -87.28 -17.12
N HIS A 19 2.81 -87.36 -15.93
CA HIS A 19 3.46 -86.98 -14.67
C HIS A 19 4.63 -87.89 -14.32
N PHE A 20 4.50 -89.20 -14.54
CA PHE A 20 5.61 -90.13 -14.36
C PHE A 20 6.76 -89.85 -15.33
N ALA A 21 6.47 -89.60 -16.62
CA ALA A 21 7.49 -89.23 -17.59
C ALA A 21 8.21 -87.91 -17.22
N GLN A 22 7.49 -86.94 -16.68
CA GLN A 22 8.08 -85.71 -16.14
C GLN A 22 8.99 -85.99 -14.94
N ALA A 23 8.57 -86.82 -13.98
CA ALA A 23 9.37 -87.19 -12.82
C ALA A 23 10.67 -87.92 -13.21
N VAL A 24 10.61 -88.81 -14.21
CA VAL A 24 11.79 -89.51 -14.77
C VAL A 24 12.76 -88.54 -15.43
N ALA A 25 12.26 -87.54 -16.18
CA ALA A 25 13.10 -86.49 -16.75
C ALA A 25 13.70 -85.57 -15.66
N ASP A 26 12.92 -85.27 -14.62
CA ASP A 26 13.32 -84.43 -13.49
C ASP A 26 14.39 -85.09 -12.60
N ALA A 27 14.37 -86.43 -12.51
CA ALA A 27 15.38 -87.23 -11.80
C ALA A 27 16.80 -87.00 -12.32
N GLN A 28 16.96 -86.80 -13.63
CA GLN A 28 18.27 -86.55 -14.24
C GLN A 28 18.89 -85.25 -13.74
N TYR A 29 18.09 -84.18 -13.63
CA TYR A 29 18.59 -82.89 -13.15
C TYR A 29 19.02 -82.96 -11.69
N LEU A 30 18.30 -83.73 -10.87
CA LEU A 30 18.68 -83.99 -9.47
C LEU A 30 19.98 -84.79 -9.37
N VAL A 31 20.17 -85.84 -10.18
CA VAL A 31 21.40 -86.64 -10.18
C VAL A 31 22.61 -85.81 -10.64
N ILE A 32 22.47 -84.97 -11.67
CA ILE A 32 23.55 -84.08 -12.14
C ILE A 32 23.91 -83.05 -11.06
N TYR A 33 22.91 -82.50 -10.38
CA TYR A 33 23.15 -81.55 -9.30
C TYR A 33 23.84 -82.23 -8.11
N ALA A 34 23.36 -83.42 -7.73
CA ALA A 34 23.89 -84.19 -6.61
C ALA A 34 25.35 -84.60 -6.84
N SER A 35 25.71 -85.04 -8.05
CA SER A 35 27.09 -85.42 -8.38
C SER A 35 28.08 -84.25 -8.36
N THR A 36 27.58 -83.01 -8.51
CA THR A 36 28.42 -81.81 -8.59
C THR A 36 28.53 -81.08 -7.25
N ASN A 37 27.47 -81.10 -6.44
CA ASN A 37 27.34 -80.21 -5.27
C ASN A 37 27.12 -80.93 -3.92
N CYS A 38 26.84 -82.24 -3.89
CA CYS A 38 26.65 -82.95 -2.63
C CYS A 38 27.97 -83.56 -2.11
N PRO A 39 28.29 -83.42 -0.81
CA PRO A 39 29.48 -84.00 -0.20
C PRO A 39 29.36 -85.50 0.14
N ASN A 40 28.14 -86.05 0.13
CA ASN A 40 27.88 -87.46 0.42
C ASN A 40 27.85 -88.28 -0.87
N ASP A 41 28.49 -89.44 -0.85
CA ASP A 41 28.50 -90.37 -1.98
C ASP A 41 27.09 -90.91 -2.25
N ILE A 42 26.64 -90.75 -3.49
CA ILE A 42 25.38 -91.33 -3.96
C ILE A 42 25.61 -92.80 -4.22
N ASN A 43 24.70 -93.67 -3.77
CA ASN A 43 24.76 -95.09 -4.06
C ASN A 43 24.72 -95.31 -5.60
N PRO A 44 25.77 -95.89 -6.21
CA PRO A 44 25.84 -96.07 -7.66
C PRO A 44 24.68 -96.90 -8.22
N VAL A 45 24.12 -97.81 -7.40
CA VAL A 45 22.96 -98.64 -7.75
C VAL A 45 21.73 -97.77 -8.03
N ASN A 46 21.54 -96.69 -7.27
CA ASN A 46 20.36 -95.83 -7.42
C ASN A 46 20.47 -94.97 -8.69
N ILE A 47 21.67 -94.49 -9.03
CA ILE A 47 21.94 -93.77 -10.27
C ILE A 47 21.69 -94.68 -11.49
N GLU A 48 22.19 -95.91 -11.43
CA GLU A 48 22.00 -96.90 -12.50
C GLU A 48 20.51 -97.21 -12.72
N LYS A 49 19.75 -97.44 -11.64
CA LYS A 49 18.31 -97.70 -11.72
C LYS A 49 17.51 -96.51 -12.28
N LEU A 50 17.83 -95.28 -11.87
CA LEU A 50 17.19 -94.07 -12.41
C LEU A 50 17.54 -93.83 -13.88
N ALA A 51 18.80 -94.04 -14.28
CA ALA A 51 19.25 -93.91 -15.66
C ALA A 51 18.66 -95.01 -16.58
N ALA A 52 18.55 -96.24 -16.08
CA ALA A 52 17.92 -97.36 -16.78
C ALA A 52 16.43 -97.09 -17.01
N MET A 53 15.70 -96.61 -16.00
CA MET A 53 14.29 -96.26 -16.13
C MET A 53 14.08 -95.17 -17.20
N ARG A 54 14.94 -94.13 -17.22
CA ARG A 54 14.89 -93.10 -18.25
C ARG A 54 15.10 -93.66 -19.65
N LYS A 55 16.14 -94.46 -19.86
CA LYS A 55 16.46 -95.04 -21.18
C LYS A 55 15.30 -95.85 -21.74
N ARG A 56 14.57 -96.55 -20.88
CA ARG A 56 13.38 -97.33 -21.25
C ARG A 56 12.18 -96.46 -21.61
N MET A 57 11.97 -95.37 -20.86
CA MET A 57 10.94 -94.38 -21.19
C MET A 57 11.21 -93.65 -22.52
N GLU A 58 12.48 -93.33 -22.83
CA GLU A 58 12.89 -92.75 -24.12
C GLU A 58 12.68 -93.73 -25.29
N ASN A 59 12.84 -95.04 -25.04
CA ASN A 59 12.60 -96.10 -26.03
C ASN A 59 11.11 -96.45 -26.21
N GLY A 60 10.21 -95.85 -25.43
CA GLY A 60 8.76 -96.10 -25.52
C GLY A 60 8.31 -97.45 -24.94
N GLU A 61 9.10 -98.05 -24.05
CA GLU A 61 8.79 -99.34 -23.42
C GLU A 61 7.71 -99.20 -22.32
N GLU A 62 6.82 -100.20 -22.18
CA GLU A 62 5.84 -100.20 -21.09
C GLU A 62 6.49 -100.56 -19.75
N VAL A 63 6.33 -99.68 -18.76
CA VAL A 63 6.87 -99.86 -17.40
C VAL A 63 5.87 -100.63 -16.54
N THR A 64 6.33 -101.63 -15.80
CA THR A 64 5.50 -102.39 -14.87
C THR A 64 5.34 -101.66 -13.52
N ALA A 65 4.26 -101.95 -12.80
CA ALA A 65 3.97 -101.29 -11.51
C ALA A 65 5.05 -101.54 -10.43
N GLN A 66 5.76 -102.66 -10.48
CA GLN A 66 6.88 -102.95 -9.57
C GLN A 66 8.10 -102.09 -9.89
N GLU A 67 8.43 -101.93 -11.17
CA GLU A 67 9.55 -101.10 -11.61
C GLU A 67 9.29 -99.61 -11.35
N GLU A 68 8.02 -99.16 -11.49
CA GLU A 68 7.60 -97.82 -11.10
C GLU A 68 7.75 -97.58 -9.59
N ALA A 69 7.35 -98.53 -8.75
CA ALA A 69 7.55 -98.43 -7.30
C ALA A 69 9.05 -98.36 -6.94
N GLU A 70 9.89 -99.15 -7.59
CA GLU A 70 11.34 -99.08 -7.43
C GLU A 70 11.89 -97.70 -7.86
N PHE A 71 11.40 -97.13 -8.95
CA PHE A 71 11.79 -95.77 -9.37
C PHE A 71 11.48 -94.75 -8.27
N TRP A 72 10.27 -94.76 -7.71
CA TRP A 72 9.89 -93.79 -6.68
C TRP A 72 10.73 -93.90 -5.40
N VAL A 73 11.11 -95.12 -4.98
CA VAL A 73 12.00 -95.33 -3.83
C VAL A 73 13.40 -94.76 -4.09
N ASN A 74 13.99 -95.07 -5.25
CA ASN A 74 15.32 -94.56 -5.62
C ASN A 74 15.31 -93.04 -5.84
N TYR A 75 14.22 -92.51 -6.43
CA TYR A 75 14.01 -91.09 -6.63
C TYR A 75 13.90 -90.35 -5.29
N GLN A 76 13.18 -90.91 -4.32
CA GLN A 76 13.04 -90.34 -2.98
C GLN A 76 14.36 -90.32 -2.22
N GLU A 77 15.21 -91.34 -2.39
CA GLU A 77 16.53 -91.39 -1.76
C GLU A 77 17.46 -90.29 -2.31
N VAL A 78 17.51 -90.12 -3.64
CA VAL A 78 18.24 -89.02 -4.28
C VAL A 78 17.67 -87.67 -3.87
N TRP A 79 16.35 -87.52 -3.82
CA TRP A 79 15.70 -86.28 -3.39
C TRP A 79 16.04 -85.91 -1.94
N ASN A 80 16.09 -86.89 -1.02
CA ASN A 80 16.48 -86.65 0.36
C ASN A 80 17.93 -86.16 0.51
N LEU A 81 18.83 -86.62 -0.36
CA LEU A 81 20.23 -86.16 -0.38
C LEU A 81 20.38 -84.73 -0.93
N VAL A 82 19.46 -84.29 -1.77
CA VAL A 82 19.53 -83.01 -2.50
C VAL A 82 18.72 -81.90 -1.80
N LYS A 83 18.00 -82.19 -0.70
CA LYS A 83 17.32 -81.17 0.11
C LYS A 83 18.28 -80.03 0.49
N PRO A 84 17.93 -78.76 0.26
CA PRO A 84 16.61 -78.21 -0.07
C PRO A 84 16.28 -78.01 -1.56
N VAL A 85 17.09 -78.54 -2.50
CA VAL A 85 16.96 -78.28 -3.94
C VAL A 85 15.98 -79.24 -4.62
N THR A 86 15.12 -78.71 -5.50
CA THR A 86 14.15 -79.48 -6.30
C THR A 86 14.57 -79.56 -7.77
N ALA A 87 14.06 -80.55 -8.51
CA ALA A 87 14.34 -80.71 -9.93
C ALA A 87 13.94 -79.46 -10.75
N GLU A 88 12.81 -78.86 -10.39
CA GLU A 88 12.31 -77.61 -10.97
C GLU A 88 13.28 -76.44 -10.73
N SER A 89 13.92 -76.39 -9.56
CA SER A 89 14.89 -75.35 -9.22
C SER A 89 16.22 -75.48 -9.99
N VAL A 90 16.69 -76.72 -10.19
CA VAL A 90 17.86 -76.99 -11.04
C VAL A 90 17.56 -76.62 -12.49
N LYS A 91 16.37 -77.02 -12.98
CA LYS A 91 15.91 -76.73 -14.34
C LYS A 91 15.74 -75.23 -14.59
N ALA A 92 15.25 -74.47 -13.61
CA ALA A 92 15.08 -73.02 -13.72
C ALA A 92 16.42 -72.26 -13.75
N ASN A 93 17.52 -72.89 -13.30
CA ASN A 93 18.87 -72.34 -13.31
C ASN A 93 19.72 -72.75 -14.52
N LEU A 94 19.20 -73.57 -15.44
CA LEU A 94 19.89 -73.91 -16.69
C LEU A 94 19.84 -72.74 -17.70
N PRO A 95 20.94 -72.44 -18.41
CA PRO A 95 21.00 -71.35 -19.39
C PRO A 95 20.09 -71.66 -20.59
N THR A 96 19.23 -70.71 -20.97
CA THR A 96 18.39 -70.77 -22.17
C THR A 96 18.64 -69.56 -23.06
N GLU A 97 18.49 -69.71 -24.38
CA GLU A 97 18.99 -68.75 -25.39
C GLU A 97 18.39 -67.33 -25.31
N SER A 98 19.18 -66.35 -25.77
CA SER A 98 19.00 -64.91 -25.61
C SER A 98 17.78 -64.32 -26.34
N THR A 99 17.17 -63.30 -25.74
CA THR A 99 15.99 -62.57 -26.27
C THR A 99 16.34 -61.21 -26.91
N LEU A 100 15.47 -60.72 -27.81
CA LEU A 100 15.59 -59.50 -28.62
C LEU A 100 16.05 -58.23 -27.87
N ALA A 101 15.68 -58.05 -26.60
CA ALA A 101 16.08 -56.88 -25.79
C ALA A 101 17.60 -56.79 -25.59
N GLY A 102 18.30 -57.93 -25.45
CA GLY A 102 19.75 -57.96 -25.29
C GLY A 102 20.52 -57.43 -26.52
N LYS A 103 19.93 -57.53 -27.72
CA LYS A 103 20.52 -57.00 -28.97
C LYS A 103 20.40 -55.47 -29.08
N LEU A 104 19.35 -54.88 -28.52
CA LEU A 104 19.11 -53.43 -28.53
C LEU A 104 20.06 -52.69 -27.58
N PHE A 105 20.31 -53.26 -26.40
CA PHE A 105 21.18 -52.65 -25.38
C PHE A 105 22.67 -52.99 -25.54
N ALA A 106 23.03 -53.94 -26.42
CA ALA A 106 24.43 -54.22 -26.77
C ALA A 106 25.19 -53.03 -27.38
N ARG A 107 24.47 -52.00 -27.86
CA ARG A 107 25.05 -50.76 -28.42
C ARG A 107 25.47 -49.73 -27.36
N LEU A 108 25.10 -49.90 -26.08
CA LEU A 108 25.43 -48.98 -24.98
C LEU A 108 26.35 -49.69 -23.96
N PRO A 109 27.69 -49.60 -24.12
CA PRO A 109 28.64 -50.44 -23.40
C PRO A 109 28.62 -50.30 -21.88
N SER A 110 28.29 -49.13 -21.34
CA SER A 110 28.23 -48.88 -19.88
C SER A 110 27.00 -49.50 -19.21
N ILE A 111 25.93 -49.75 -19.96
CA ILE A 111 24.67 -50.29 -19.43
C ILE A 111 24.57 -51.81 -19.70
N ALA A 112 25.33 -52.32 -20.68
CA ALA A 112 25.35 -53.73 -21.07
C ALA A 112 25.69 -54.72 -19.93
N TRP A 113 26.54 -54.32 -18.97
CA TRP A 113 26.86 -55.17 -17.80
C TRP A 113 25.67 -55.33 -16.84
N TRP A 114 24.78 -54.34 -16.73
CA TRP A 114 23.58 -54.38 -15.87
C TRP A 114 22.42 -55.18 -16.47
N PHE A 115 22.35 -55.29 -17.80
CA PHE A 115 21.21 -55.89 -18.51
C PHE A 115 21.46 -57.27 -19.11
N GLY A 116 22.60 -57.89 -18.80
CA GLY A 116 22.86 -59.31 -19.06
C GLY A 116 23.05 -59.65 -20.55
N VAL A 117 24.29 -59.57 -21.03
CA VAL A 117 24.71 -60.08 -22.37
C VAL A 117 25.07 -61.59 -22.32
N SER A 118 24.99 -62.24 -21.15
CA SER A 118 25.31 -63.66 -20.97
C SER A 118 24.07 -64.56 -21.15
N PRO A 119 24.20 -65.85 -21.54
CA PRO A 119 23.09 -66.77 -21.64
C PRO A 119 22.47 -67.02 -20.25
N THR A 120 21.40 -66.31 -19.92
CA THR A 120 20.79 -66.35 -18.58
C THR A 120 19.72 -67.42 -18.48
N SER A 121 19.71 -68.14 -17.37
CA SER A 121 18.64 -69.06 -16.98
C SER A 121 17.31 -68.33 -16.72
N LYS A 122 16.19 -69.07 -16.61
CA LYS A 122 14.87 -68.49 -16.27
C LYS A 122 14.93 -67.66 -14.98
N ALA A 123 15.71 -68.11 -13.99
CA ALA A 123 15.96 -67.37 -12.75
C ALA A 123 16.75 -66.07 -12.97
N GLY A 124 17.77 -66.10 -13.85
CA GLY A 124 18.56 -64.91 -14.22
C GLY A 124 17.72 -63.82 -14.91
N LYS A 125 16.77 -64.22 -15.76
CA LYS A 125 15.86 -63.28 -16.45
C LYS A 125 14.92 -62.55 -15.47
N ALA A 126 14.47 -63.24 -14.42
CA ALA A 126 13.68 -62.60 -13.37
C ALA A 126 14.52 -61.56 -12.61
N ALA A 127 15.76 -61.90 -12.23
CA ALA A 127 16.66 -60.98 -11.54
C ALA A 127 17.01 -59.73 -12.37
N SER A 128 17.29 -59.87 -13.67
CA SER A 128 17.57 -58.73 -14.54
C SER A 128 16.38 -57.78 -14.69
N TRP A 129 15.15 -58.32 -14.67
CA TRP A 129 13.94 -57.51 -14.75
C TRP A 129 13.75 -56.66 -13.48
N PHE A 130 13.93 -57.24 -12.29
CA PHE A 130 13.87 -56.48 -11.03
C PHE A 130 15.04 -55.49 -10.88
N SER A 131 16.22 -55.81 -11.42
CA SER A 131 17.35 -54.88 -11.45
C SER A 131 17.03 -53.67 -12.32
N PHE A 132 16.45 -53.89 -13.50
CA PHE A 132 15.99 -52.78 -14.34
C PHE A 132 14.96 -51.90 -13.65
N GLN A 133 13.94 -52.50 -13.02
CA GLN A 133 12.93 -51.74 -12.26
C GLN A 133 13.58 -50.87 -11.19
N THR A 134 14.52 -51.41 -10.43
CA THR A 134 15.23 -50.68 -9.36
C THR A 134 15.99 -49.47 -9.90
N VAL A 135 16.66 -49.62 -11.05
CA VAL A 135 17.40 -48.52 -11.71
C VAL A 135 16.44 -47.44 -12.23
N VAL A 136 15.32 -47.84 -12.84
CA VAL A 136 14.29 -46.91 -13.30
C VAL A 136 13.72 -46.12 -12.12
N ILE A 137 13.41 -46.78 -11.01
CA ILE A 137 12.93 -46.13 -9.78
C ILE A 137 13.97 -45.15 -9.23
N LEU A 138 15.25 -45.53 -9.23
CA LEU A 138 16.33 -44.66 -8.73
C LEU A 138 16.49 -43.41 -9.60
N ILE A 139 16.47 -43.55 -10.91
CA ILE A 139 16.49 -42.40 -11.84
C ILE A 139 15.27 -41.51 -11.63
N LEU A 140 14.09 -42.11 -11.49
CA LEU A 140 12.83 -41.39 -11.27
C LEU A 140 12.83 -40.66 -9.92
N LEU A 141 13.41 -41.25 -8.86
CA LEU A 141 13.63 -40.58 -7.57
C LEU A 141 14.54 -39.36 -7.71
N VAL A 142 15.68 -39.48 -8.41
CA VAL A 142 16.60 -38.35 -8.62
C VAL A 142 15.91 -37.21 -9.37
N ILE A 143 15.12 -37.52 -10.41
CA ILE A 143 14.36 -36.53 -11.17
C ILE A 143 13.32 -35.84 -10.28
N LEU A 144 12.53 -36.61 -9.53
CA LEU A 144 11.49 -36.08 -8.64
C LEU A 144 12.09 -35.25 -7.49
N GLN A 145 13.25 -35.65 -6.96
CA GLN A 145 13.97 -34.88 -5.94
C GLN A 145 14.49 -33.57 -6.50
N ALA A 146 15.14 -33.58 -7.67
CA ALA A 146 15.58 -32.35 -8.31
C ALA A 146 14.38 -31.42 -8.59
N TYR A 147 13.27 -31.98 -9.05
CA TYR A 147 12.03 -31.25 -9.28
C TYR A 147 11.45 -30.65 -7.99
N TRP A 148 11.44 -31.40 -6.88
CA TRP A 148 11.03 -30.94 -5.55
C TRP A 148 11.90 -29.78 -5.06
N VAL A 149 13.24 -29.91 -5.15
CA VAL A 149 14.18 -28.87 -4.71
C VAL A 149 13.95 -27.56 -5.47
N VAL A 150 13.79 -27.63 -6.79
CA VAL A 150 13.51 -26.45 -7.63
C VAL A 150 12.19 -25.79 -7.24
N GLY A 151 11.12 -26.58 -7.04
CA GLY A 151 9.82 -26.07 -6.62
C GLY A 151 9.88 -25.37 -5.26
N ASN A 152 10.53 -25.99 -4.27
CA ASN A 152 10.66 -25.43 -2.92
C ASN A 152 11.49 -24.13 -2.92
N GLN A 153 12.58 -24.10 -3.69
CA GLN A 153 13.41 -22.90 -3.84
C GLN A 153 12.64 -21.76 -4.53
N LEU A 154 11.83 -22.04 -5.55
CA LEU A 154 11.01 -21.04 -6.23
C LEU A 154 9.94 -20.45 -5.31
N ILE A 155 9.24 -21.27 -4.52
CA ILE A 155 8.20 -20.80 -3.59
C ILE A 155 8.80 -19.90 -2.51
N THR A 156 9.92 -20.34 -1.91
CA THR A 156 10.61 -19.56 -0.87
C THR A 156 11.14 -18.24 -1.42
N GLN A 157 11.77 -18.24 -2.59
CA GLN A 157 12.21 -17.01 -3.26
C GLN A 157 11.03 -16.08 -3.56
N LEU A 158 9.91 -16.61 -4.07
CA LEU A 158 8.74 -15.81 -4.38
C LEU A 158 8.14 -15.15 -3.14
N ALA A 159 8.11 -15.84 -2.00
CA ALA A 159 7.68 -15.28 -0.72
C ALA A 159 8.61 -14.14 -0.25
N THR A 160 9.94 -14.33 -0.36
CA THR A 160 10.90 -13.28 0.01
C THR A 160 10.81 -12.05 -0.89
N LEU A 161 10.59 -12.23 -2.19
CA LEU A 161 10.44 -11.13 -3.15
C LEU A 161 9.17 -10.31 -2.86
N LEU A 162 8.05 -10.95 -2.55
CA LEU A 162 6.82 -10.23 -2.16
C LEU A 162 7.01 -9.39 -0.89
N GLN A 163 7.78 -9.89 0.07
CA GLN A 163 8.10 -9.15 1.29
C GLN A 163 8.99 -7.93 0.99
N GLN A 164 10.02 -8.10 0.15
CA GLN A 164 10.89 -6.99 -0.28
C GLN A 164 10.12 -5.94 -1.08
N GLU A 165 9.17 -6.34 -1.95
CA GLU A 165 8.30 -5.40 -2.66
C GLU A 165 7.46 -4.55 -1.69
N ALA A 166 6.91 -5.16 -0.63
CA ALA A 166 6.14 -4.44 0.38
C ALA A 166 7.02 -3.42 1.14
N GLU A 167 8.25 -3.81 1.47
CA GLU A 167 9.20 -2.94 2.18
C GLU A 167 9.63 -1.74 1.32
N ILE A 168 10.02 -1.96 0.05
CA ILE A 168 10.41 -0.87 -0.85
C ILE A 168 9.25 0.10 -1.11
N ASN A 169 8.02 -0.40 -1.26
CA ASN A 169 6.85 0.45 -1.40
C ASN A 169 6.62 1.34 -0.17
N ALA A 170 6.83 0.81 1.04
CA ALA A 170 6.75 1.61 2.27
C ALA A 170 7.82 2.70 2.32
N GLN A 171 9.07 2.37 1.92
CA GLN A 171 10.16 3.34 1.84
C GLN A 171 9.92 4.43 0.80
N LEU A 172 9.31 4.10 -0.35
CA LEU A 172 8.93 5.07 -1.38
C LEU A 172 7.90 6.08 -0.86
N VAL A 173 6.86 5.60 -0.17
CA VAL A 173 5.84 6.47 0.43
C VAL A 173 6.46 7.39 1.48
N GLN A 174 7.39 6.89 2.29
CA GLN A 174 8.09 7.72 3.27
C GLN A 174 8.95 8.79 2.59
N THR A 175 9.72 8.42 1.56
CA THR A 175 10.55 9.35 0.79
C THR A 175 9.70 10.43 0.10
N GLU A 176 8.49 10.10 -0.35
CA GLU A 176 7.53 11.04 -0.95
C GLU A 176 6.98 12.04 0.09
N ARG A 177 6.76 11.61 1.33
CA ARG A 177 6.42 12.52 2.45
C ARG A 177 7.58 13.44 2.81
N ASP A 178 8.79 12.90 2.89
CA ASP A 178 9.98 13.68 3.22
C ASP A 178 10.25 14.75 2.15
N TYR A 179 10.04 14.41 0.87
CA TYR A 179 10.13 15.36 -0.25
C TYR A 179 9.09 16.47 -0.15
N SER A 180 7.82 16.13 0.09
CA SER A 180 6.76 17.15 0.19
C SER A 180 6.95 18.08 1.40
N ALA A 181 7.47 17.57 2.51
CA ALA A 181 7.86 18.40 3.66
C ALA A 181 8.99 19.39 3.31
N LEU A 182 10.01 18.94 2.57
CA LEU A 182 11.08 19.81 2.07
C LEU A 182 10.55 20.88 1.09
N GLU A 183 9.58 20.56 0.24
CA GLU A 183 8.97 21.54 -0.68
C GLU A 183 8.18 22.64 0.08
N VAL A 184 7.49 22.28 1.17
CA VAL A 184 6.83 23.26 2.03
C VAL A 184 7.83 24.19 2.70
N LEU A 185 8.95 23.64 3.21
CA LEU A 185 10.04 24.43 3.79
C LEU A 185 10.68 25.36 2.75
N TYR A 186 10.85 24.91 1.51
CA TYR A 186 11.31 25.73 0.39
C TYR A 186 10.37 26.92 0.14
N LYS A 187 9.06 26.67 -0.01
CA LYS A 187 8.07 27.73 -0.26
C LYS A 187 7.98 28.71 0.90
N GLN A 188 8.07 28.23 2.13
CA GLN A 188 8.12 29.08 3.31
C GLN A 188 9.37 29.97 3.30
N GLY A 189 10.53 29.40 2.98
CA GLY A 189 11.78 30.14 2.85
C GLY A 189 11.72 31.21 1.75
N GLU A 190 11.10 30.91 0.60
CA GLU A 190 10.93 31.88 -0.50
C GLU A 190 10.02 33.06 -0.09
N ILE A 191 8.90 32.78 0.60
CA ILE A 191 8.00 33.79 1.19
C ILE A 191 8.75 34.65 2.22
N ASP A 192 9.53 34.03 3.10
CA ASP A 192 10.32 34.75 4.11
C ASP A 192 11.40 35.63 3.46
N THR A 193 11.98 35.18 2.34
CA THR A 193 12.98 35.94 1.58
C THR A 193 12.35 37.13 0.83
N GLU A 194 11.13 36.99 0.30
CA GLU A 194 10.37 38.10 -0.29
C GLU A 194 9.99 39.16 0.77
N ASN A 195 9.54 38.72 1.96
CA ASN A 195 9.31 39.62 3.10
C ASN A 195 10.58 40.33 3.58
N TYR A 196 11.74 39.67 3.49
CA TYR A 196 13.05 40.24 3.82
C TYR A 196 13.54 41.27 2.80
N LYS A 197 13.30 41.06 1.50
CA LYS A 197 13.58 42.07 0.45
C LYS A 197 12.80 43.36 0.65
N ALA A 198 11.62 43.29 1.29
CA ALA A 198 10.82 44.47 1.65
C ALA A 198 11.36 45.23 2.87
N THR A 199 12.18 44.62 3.73
CA THR A 199 12.65 45.17 5.01
C THR A 199 14.14 45.55 5.03
N GLY A 200 14.92 45.19 4.01
CA GLY A 200 16.23 45.78 3.72
C GLY A 200 17.43 45.25 4.52
N GLU A 201 17.29 44.15 5.26
CA GLU A 201 18.36 43.58 6.07
C GLU A 201 18.94 42.32 5.40
N TYR A 202 20.14 42.38 4.83
CA TYR A 202 20.76 41.22 4.16
C TYR A 202 21.52 40.33 5.15
N SER A 203 21.04 39.11 5.36
CA SER A 203 21.86 38.04 5.96
C SER A 203 22.34 37.08 4.88
N PHE A 204 23.64 36.86 4.84
CA PHE A 204 24.31 35.99 3.87
C PHE A 204 24.21 34.55 4.37
N TYR A 205 23.12 33.85 4.06
CA TYR A 205 23.04 32.42 4.33
C TYR A 205 23.78 31.63 3.24
N SER A 206 24.73 30.81 3.68
CA SER A 206 25.40 29.79 2.87
C SER A 206 24.38 28.89 2.18
N SER A 207 24.71 28.46 0.95
CA SER A 207 23.96 27.53 0.10
C SER A 207 22.98 26.64 0.88
N PRO A 208 21.67 26.72 0.63
CA PRO A 208 20.72 26.08 1.51
C PRO A 208 20.84 24.55 1.45
N ASP A 209 21.01 23.91 2.61
CA ASP A 209 21.13 22.45 2.74
C ASP A 209 19.97 21.68 2.08
N TRP A 210 18.79 22.31 1.94
CA TRP A 210 17.62 21.72 1.32
C TRP A 210 17.81 21.38 -0.17
N GLU A 211 18.67 22.07 -0.93
CA GLU A 211 18.89 21.76 -2.35
C GLU A 211 19.65 20.44 -2.51
N ARG A 212 20.63 20.20 -1.63
CA ARG A 212 21.32 18.91 -1.52
C ARG A 212 20.37 17.81 -1.06
N ASP A 213 19.53 18.09 -0.07
CA ASP A 213 18.60 17.11 0.49
C ASP A 213 17.47 16.74 -0.52
N ILE A 214 17.03 17.69 -1.35
CA ILE A 214 16.12 17.44 -2.48
C ILE A 214 16.79 16.55 -3.54
N LEU A 215 18.03 16.85 -3.93
CA LEU A 215 18.79 16.04 -4.88
C LEU A 215 19.05 14.62 -4.35
N GLU A 216 19.32 14.50 -3.06
CA GLU A 216 19.52 13.21 -2.39
C GLU A 216 18.22 12.39 -2.32
N ASN A 217 17.10 13.00 -1.91
CA ASN A 217 15.80 12.32 -1.88
C ASN A 217 15.31 11.93 -3.28
N THR A 218 15.53 12.77 -4.29
CA THR A 218 15.20 12.42 -5.69
C THR A 218 16.09 11.32 -6.23
N ALA A 219 17.38 11.29 -5.89
CA ALA A 219 18.28 10.20 -6.25
C ALA A 219 17.88 8.89 -5.56
N LYS A 220 17.57 8.94 -4.26
CA LYS A 220 17.10 7.79 -3.46
C LYS A 220 15.79 7.22 -4.01
N ARG A 221 14.84 8.10 -4.35
CA ARG A 221 13.58 7.70 -5.01
C ARG A 221 13.83 6.95 -6.31
N ARG A 222 14.66 7.50 -7.22
CA ARG A 222 14.99 6.84 -8.49
C ARG A 222 15.65 5.47 -8.26
N GLN A 223 16.50 5.36 -7.24
CA GLN A 223 17.11 4.08 -6.89
C GLN A 223 16.07 3.07 -6.42
N LEU A 224 15.17 3.44 -5.50
CA LEU A 224 14.10 2.58 -5.01
C LEU A 224 13.15 2.16 -6.14
N GLU A 225 12.82 3.08 -7.06
CA GLU A 225 11.99 2.78 -8.25
C GLU A 225 12.66 1.73 -9.16
N LYS A 226 13.97 1.87 -9.39
CA LYS A 226 14.74 0.92 -10.19
C LYS A 226 14.83 -0.45 -9.53
N ASP A 227 15.07 -0.48 -8.22
CA ASP A 227 15.14 -1.72 -7.45
C ASP A 227 13.78 -2.43 -7.47
N LEU A 228 12.69 -1.68 -7.32
CA LEU A 228 11.32 -2.18 -7.42
C LEU A 228 11.01 -2.75 -8.81
N GLU A 229 11.46 -2.11 -9.89
CA GLU A 229 11.28 -2.62 -11.26
C GLU A 229 12.04 -3.95 -11.49
N LEU A 230 13.28 -4.04 -10.99
CA LEU A 230 14.06 -5.27 -11.03
C LEU A 230 13.35 -6.40 -10.28
N LEU A 231 12.83 -6.09 -9.09
CA LEU A 231 12.15 -7.03 -8.20
C LEU A 231 10.85 -7.53 -8.82
N LYS A 232 10.06 -6.62 -9.39
CA LYS A 232 8.85 -6.93 -10.17
C LYS A 232 9.15 -7.89 -11.32
N THR A 233 10.22 -7.64 -12.06
CA THR A 233 10.64 -8.50 -13.18
C THR A 233 11.06 -9.89 -12.68
N GLN A 234 11.76 -9.96 -11.54
CA GLN A 234 12.12 -11.24 -10.91
C GLN A 234 10.88 -11.99 -10.42
N LEU A 235 9.93 -11.30 -9.79
CA LEU A 235 8.69 -11.86 -9.29
C LEU A 235 7.84 -12.46 -10.43
N GLU A 236 7.67 -11.73 -11.52
CA GLU A 236 6.92 -12.20 -12.71
C GLU A 236 7.61 -13.41 -13.37
N ARG A 237 8.93 -13.42 -13.47
CA ARG A 237 9.68 -14.58 -13.97
C ARG A 237 9.51 -15.78 -13.04
N ASN A 238 9.65 -15.59 -11.74
CA ASN A 238 9.55 -16.69 -10.78
C ASN A 238 8.13 -17.25 -10.71
N SER A 239 7.10 -16.39 -10.71
CA SER A 239 5.70 -16.83 -10.71
C SER A 239 5.35 -17.56 -12.01
N SER A 240 5.78 -17.05 -13.17
CA SER A 240 5.51 -17.71 -14.46
C SER A 240 6.26 -19.03 -14.61
N ILE A 241 7.52 -19.12 -14.18
CA ILE A 241 8.27 -20.38 -14.13
C ILE A 241 7.55 -21.37 -13.23
N LEU A 242 7.07 -20.95 -12.06
CA LEU A 242 6.37 -21.82 -11.13
C LEU A 242 5.04 -22.32 -11.72
N LEU A 243 4.27 -21.46 -12.38
CA LEU A 243 3.06 -21.86 -13.11
C LEU A 243 3.38 -22.89 -14.21
N VAL A 244 4.45 -22.68 -14.97
CA VAL A 244 4.88 -23.65 -15.99
C VAL A 244 5.36 -24.95 -15.35
N TRP A 245 6.09 -24.85 -14.24
CA TRP A 245 6.56 -25.99 -13.45
C TRP A 245 5.38 -26.82 -12.94
N SER A 246 4.29 -26.19 -12.47
CA SER A 246 3.10 -26.88 -11.95
C SER A 246 2.15 -27.41 -13.05
N LYS A 247 2.28 -26.97 -14.31
CA LYS A 247 1.41 -27.41 -15.44
C LYS A 247 1.23 -28.93 -15.58
N PRO A 248 2.25 -29.79 -15.45
CA PRO A 248 2.09 -31.25 -15.54
C PRO A 248 1.10 -31.80 -14.50
N TRP A 249 0.86 -31.05 -13.43
CA TRP A 249 -0.04 -31.39 -12.33
C TRP A 249 -1.37 -30.64 -12.39
N ASN A 250 -1.62 -29.81 -13.42
CA ASN A 250 -2.87 -29.04 -13.54
C ASN A 250 -4.12 -29.94 -13.53
N TRP A 251 -4.03 -31.16 -14.06
CA TRP A 251 -5.14 -32.12 -14.03
C TRP A 251 -5.53 -32.52 -12.59
N LEU A 252 -4.58 -32.46 -11.67
CA LEU A 252 -4.75 -32.77 -10.25
C LEU A 252 -5.23 -31.53 -9.48
N ILE A 253 -4.72 -30.36 -9.86
CA ILE A 253 -5.06 -29.06 -9.26
C ILE A 253 -6.50 -28.62 -9.62
N GLN A 254 -6.91 -28.77 -10.89
CA GLN A 254 -8.24 -28.35 -11.36
C GLN A 254 -9.38 -29.14 -10.72
N ASN A 255 -9.16 -30.40 -10.34
CA ASN A 255 -10.18 -31.23 -9.71
C ASN A 255 -10.43 -30.87 -8.24
N ASP A 256 -9.47 -30.21 -7.56
CA ASP A 256 -9.58 -29.91 -6.13
C ASP A 256 -9.86 -28.43 -5.82
N LEU A 257 -9.60 -27.52 -6.76
CA LEU A 257 -10.11 -26.13 -6.69
C LEU A 257 -11.65 -26.08 -6.69
N VAL A 258 -12.32 -27.08 -7.27
CA VAL A 258 -13.77 -27.24 -7.20
C VAL A 258 -14.23 -27.71 -5.81
N SER A 259 -13.37 -28.38 -5.03
CA SER A 259 -13.67 -28.89 -3.68
C SER A 259 -13.42 -27.85 -2.58
N ALA A 260 -12.39 -27.00 -2.74
CA ALA A 260 -11.98 -26.03 -1.73
C ALA A 260 -12.91 -24.80 -1.64
N GLU A 261 -13.59 -24.45 -2.73
CA GLU A 261 -14.59 -23.37 -2.76
C GLU A 261 -15.92 -23.77 -2.10
N ALA A 262 -16.14 -25.07 -1.84
CA ALA A 262 -17.42 -25.62 -1.38
C ALA A 262 -17.58 -25.70 0.15
N LEU A 263 -16.57 -25.31 0.94
CA LEU A 263 -16.56 -25.50 2.40
C LEU A 263 -16.58 -24.22 3.24
N ILE A 264 -16.85 -23.05 2.64
CA ILE A 264 -17.21 -21.85 3.39
C ILE A 264 -18.74 -21.69 3.34
N PRO A 265 -19.48 -21.94 4.45
CA PRO A 265 -20.87 -21.55 4.51
C PRO A 265 -20.91 -20.03 4.65
N VAL A 266 -21.07 -19.32 3.53
CA VAL A 266 -21.53 -17.93 3.54
C VAL A 266 -23.02 -17.97 3.89
N THR A 267 -23.32 -18.10 5.18
CA THR A 267 -24.65 -17.82 5.73
C THR A 267 -24.68 -16.36 6.16
N GLY A 268 -25.37 -15.53 5.39
CA GLY A 268 -25.59 -14.13 5.72
C GLY A 268 -26.17 -13.41 4.51
N ALA A 269 -27.45 -13.09 4.60
CA ALA A 269 -28.25 -12.48 3.55
C ALA A 269 -27.69 -11.11 3.10
N ASP A 270 -27.66 -10.93 1.77
CA ASP A 270 -28.03 -9.73 1.00
C ASP A 270 -27.30 -9.73 -0.35
N ALA A 271 -27.64 -10.73 -1.16
CA ALA A 271 -27.16 -10.88 -2.53
C ALA A 271 -27.94 -9.97 -3.50
N ALA A 272 -27.87 -8.66 -3.28
CA ALA A 272 -28.30 -7.63 -4.23
C ALA A 272 -27.46 -6.35 -4.15
N SER A 273 -26.23 -6.43 -3.66
CA SER A 273 -25.19 -5.45 -3.97
C SER A 273 -24.09 -6.18 -4.74
N SER A 274 -23.76 -5.63 -5.89
CA SER A 274 -22.73 -6.13 -6.79
C SER A 274 -21.40 -6.23 -6.05
N ASN A 275 -21.00 -7.44 -5.66
CA ASN A 275 -19.63 -7.74 -5.24
C ASN A 275 -18.74 -7.63 -6.48
N LEU A 276 -18.41 -6.39 -6.84
CA LEU A 276 -17.31 -6.09 -7.73
C LEU A 276 -16.06 -6.73 -7.14
N THR A 277 -15.27 -7.40 -7.98
CA THR A 277 -13.97 -7.88 -7.52
C THR A 277 -13.14 -6.66 -7.09
N THR A 278 -12.21 -6.81 -6.16
CA THR A 278 -11.32 -5.71 -5.70
C THR A 278 -10.64 -4.99 -6.88
N LYS A 279 -10.41 -5.70 -7.99
CA LYS A 279 -9.94 -5.15 -9.26
C LYS A 279 -10.92 -4.16 -9.90
N ASP A 280 -12.21 -4.50 -9.95
CA ASP A 280 -13.25 -3.66 -10.56
C ASP A 280 -13.47 -2.38 -9.74
N GLU A 281 -13.30 -2.45 -8.42
CA GLU A 281 -13.37 -1.27 -7.52
C GLU A 281 -12.25 -0.27 -7.80
N TYR A 282 -11.02 -0.75 -7.97
CA TYR A 282 -9.90 0.10 -8.38
C TYR A 282 -10.13 0.72 -9.76
N GLU A 283 -10.60 -0.06 -10.74
CA GLU A 283 -10.85 0.45 -12.10
C GLU A 283 -11.90 1.57 -12.12
N LEU A 284 -13.00 1.43 -11.36
CA LEU A 284 -14.01 2.49 -11.24
C LEU A 284 -13.47 3.75 -10.56
N ARG A 285 -12.65 3.59 -9.52
CA ARG A 285 -12.08 4.72 -8.77
C ARG A 285 -10.99 5.46 -9.56
N ILE A 286 -10.19 4.75 -10.34
CA ILE A 286 -9.27 5.33 -11.33
C ILE A 286 -10.06 6.11 -12.39
N ALA A 287 -11.13 5.52 -12.93
CA ALA A 287 -11.95 6.17 -13.95
C ALA A 287 -12.62 7.45 -13.42
N SER A 288 -13.12 7.45 -12.18
CA SER A 288 -13.75 8.63 -11.57
C SER A 288 -12.75 9.75 -11.28
N LEU A 289 -11.54 9.42 -10.82
CA LEU A 289 -10.45 10.40 -10.64
C LEU A 289 -10.03 11.01 -11.99
N ARG A 290 -9.86 10.19 -13.02
CA ARG A 290 -9.55 10.68 -14.39
C ARG A 290 -10.63 11.60 -14.93
N ALA A 291 -11.91 11.27 -14.71
CA ALA A 291 -13.02 12.12 -15.12
C ALA A 291 -13.02 13.47 -14.40
N ARG A 292 -12.71 13.49 -13.09
CA ARG A 292 -12.56 14.73 -12.31
C ARG A 292 -11.40 15.59 -12.80
N ILE A 293 -10.23 15.00 -13.04
CA ILE A 293 -9.07 15.72 -13.60
C ILE A 293 -9.43 16.32 -14.96
N ALA A 294 -10.08 15.54 -15.83
CA ALA A 294 -10.53 16.01 -17.14
C ALA A 294 -11.55 17.17 -17.05
N ALA A 295 -12.44 17.15 -16.06
CA ALA A 295 -13.36 18.26 -15.82
C ALA A 295 -12.64 19.53 -15.36
N ILE A 296 -11.60 19.40 -14.53
CA ILE A 296 -10.76 20.54 -14.13
C ILE A 296 -9.94 21.06 -15.33
N ASP A 297 -9.46 20.17 -16.21
CA ASP A 297 -8.77 20.58 -17.44
C ASP A 297 -9.69 21.35 -18.40
N ASP A 298 -10.94 20.90 -18.55
CA ASP A 298 -11.95 21.59 -19.36
C ASP A 298 -12.32 22.95 -18.77
N TYR A 299 -12.42 23.03 -17.44
CA TYR A 299 -12.58 24.30 -16.71
C TYR A 299 -11.39 25.24 -16.95
N LEU A 300 -10.15 24.79 -16.76
CA LEU A 300 -8.95 25.61 -16.96
C LEU A 300 -8.76 26.03 -18.44
N ALA A 301 -9.27 25.24 -19.39
CA ALA A 301 -9.27 25.60 -20.81
C ALA A 301 -10.35 26.64 -21.16
N SER A 302 -11.48 26.63 -20.47
CA SER A 302 -12.60 27.56 -20.70
C SER A 302 -12.49 28.87 -19.93
N ASP A 303 -11.82 28.89 -18.77
CA ASP A 303 -11.55 30.10 -17.97
C ASP A 303 -10.09 30.14 -17.45
N PRO A 304 -9.10 30.43 -18.33
CA PRO A 304 -7.67 30.34 -18.00
C PRO A 304 -7.22 31.24 -16.86
N ASP A 305 -7.89 32.39 -16.70
CA ASP A 305 -7.59 33.43 -15.72
C ASP A 305 -8.58 33.43 -14.54
N GLY A 306 -9.60 32.54 -14.57
CA GLY A 306 -10.64 32.44 -13.55
C GLY A 306 -11.56 33.66 -13.49
N GLU A 307 -11.56 34.50 -14.53
CA GLU A 307 -12.26 35.78 -14.53
C GLU A 307 -13.78 35.59 -14.65
N ASN A 308 -14.25 34.57 -15.37
CA ASN A 308 -15.68 34.34 -15.53
C ASN A 308 -16.31 33.86 -14.23
N GLU A 309 -15.66 32.91 -13.53
CA GLU A 309 -16.13 32.45 -12.23
C GLU A 309 -15.97 33.53 -11.15
N ALA A 310 -14.87 34.28 -11.17
CA ALA A 310 -14.69 35.44 -10.29
C ALA A 310 -15.79 36.49 -10.53
N GLN A 311 -16.16 36.79 -11.78
CA GLN A 311 -17.26 37.70 -12.07
C GLN A 311 -18.59 37.18 -11.51
N LEU A 312 -18.87 35.90 -11.64
CA LEU A 312 -20.11 35.30 -11.15
C LEU A 312 -20.21 35.33 -9.61
N LEU A 313 -19.12 34.98 -8.92
CA LEU A 313 -19.04 34.99 -7.45
C LEU A 313 -19.06 36.41 -6.89
N ASN A 314 -18.43 37.36 -7.58
CA ASN A 314 -18.29 38.74 -7.11
C ASN A 314 -19.44 39.66 -7.54
N SER A 315 -20.30 39.24 -8.48
CA SER A 315 -21.46 40.00 -8.96
C SER A 315 -22.39 40.51 -7.86
N LYS A 316 -22.42 39.82 -6.70
CA LYS A 316 -23.17 40.25 -5.50
C LYS A 316 -22.68 41.58 -4.91
N TYR A 317 -21.40 41.93 -5.07
CA TYR A 317 -20.77 43.11 -4.47
C TYR A 317 -20.72 44.32 -5.43
N ASP A 318 -20.66 44.06 -6.74
CA ASP A 318 -20.56 45.08 -7.80
C ASP A 318 -21.64 46.19 -7.75
N PRO A 319 -22.94 45.93 -7.51
CA PRO A 319 -23.94 47.00 -7.48
C PRO A 319 -23.77 47.93 -6.28
N GLU A 320 -23.31 47.40 -5.14
CA GLU A 320 -23.10 48.19 -3.93
C GLU A 320 -21.83 49.06 -4.04
N ILE A 321 -20.76 48.52 -4.62
CA ILE A 321 -19.53 49.27 -4.91
C ILE A 321 -19.83 50.42 -5.87
N LYS A 322 -20.55 50.16 -6.96
CA LYS A 322 -20.92 51.19 -7.95
C LYS A 322 -21.75 52.32 -7.31
N ASN A 323 -22.74 51.97 -6.49
CA ASN A 323 -23.52 52.98 -5.77
C ASN A 323 -22.65 53.81 -4.81
N ASN A 324 -21.69 53.18 -4.13
CA ASN A 324 -20.76 53.88 -3.24
C ASN A 324 -19.80 54.80 -4.03
N GLU A 325 -19.33 54.41 -5.20
CA GLU A 325 -18.52 55.25 -6.09
C GLU A 325 -19.30 56.46 -6.61
N GLU A 326 -20.57 56.29 -6.99
CA GLU A 326 -21.45 57.39 -7.39
C GLU A 326 -21.68 58.37 -6.23
N GLN A 327 -21.88 57.86 -5.00
CA GLN A 327 -22.02 58.68 -3.79
C GLN A 327 -20.73 59.44 -3.45
N LEU A 328 -19.56 58.78 -3.57
CA LEU A 328 -18.27 59.44 -3.40
C LEU A 328 -18.06 60.55 -4.43
N GLY A 329 -18.38 60.29 -5.70
CA GLY A 329 -18.30 61.29 -6.77
C GLY A 329 -19.14 62.53 -6.47
N ALA A 330 -20.37 62.34 -5.98
CA ALA A 330 -21.24 63.44 -5.57
C ALA A 330 -20.66 64.23 -4.38
N LEU A 331 -20.15 63.56 -3.35
CA LEU A 331 -19.56 64.21 -2.17
C LEU A 331 -18.27 64.97 -2.52
N TYR A 332 -17.42 64.43 -3.40
CA TYR A 332 -16.24 65.13 -3.88
C TYR A 332 -16.58 66.38 -4.68
N ALA A 333 -17.59 66.31 -5.56
CA ALA A 333 -18.07 67.47 -6.31
C ALA A 333 -18.66 68.54 -5.38
N GLU A 334 -19.44 68.14 -4.38
CA GLU A 334 -19.99 69.04 -3.37
C GLU A 334 -18.88 69.74 -2.57
N ASN A 335 -17.89 69.00 -2.06
CA ASN A 335 -16.76 69.57 -1.35
C ASN A 335 -15.96 70.56 -2.19
N SER A 336 -15.72 70.25 -3.48
CA SER A 336 -15.08 71.16 -4.41
C SER A 336 -15.83 72.50 -4.51
N GLY A 337 -17.17 72.45 -4.64
CA GLY A 337 -18.02 73.64 -4.63
C GLY A 337 -17.94 74.43 -3.31
N LEU A 338 -17.91 73.73 -2.17
CA LEU A 338 -17.78 74.36 -0.85
C LEU A 338 -16.41 75.07 -0.70
N TYR A 339 -15.30 74.47 -1.15
CA TYR A 339 -13.99 75.14 -1.12
C TYR A 339 -13.94 76.41 -1.96
N VAL A 340 -14.59 76.42 -3.13
CA VAL A 340 -14.70 77.64 -3.97
C VAL A 340 -15.49 78.74 -3.24
N ARG A 341 -16.60 78.37 -2.60
CA ARG A 341 -17.44 79.32 -1.84
C ARG A 341 -16.73 79.89 -0.61
N GLU A 342 -15.94 79.07 0.09
CA GLU A 342 -15.10 79.52 1.21
C GLU A 342 -14.07 80.56 0.75
N ALA A 343 -13.39 80.32 -0.38
CA ALA A 343 -12.42 81.27 -0.93
C ALA A 343 -13.08 82.61 -1.30
N GLU A 344 -14.31 82.58 -1.82
CA GLU A 344 -15.09 83.78 -2.12
C GLU A 344 -15.47 84.55 -0.86
N ILE A 345 -16.00 83.86 0.17
CA ILE A 345 -16.35 84.47 1.46
C ILE A 345 -15.11 85.07 2.13
N GLN A 346 -13.97 84.37 2.10
CA GLN A 346 -12.73 84.88 2.67
C GLN A 346 -12.26 86.15 1.95
N SER A 347 -12.33 86.18 0.62
CA SER A 347 -12.00 87.39 -0.15
C SER A 347 -12.93 88.57 0.20
N GLN A 348 -14.21 88.32 0.50
CA GLN A 348 -15.14 89.36 0.92
C GLN A 348 -14.82 89.87 2.33
N ILE A 349 -14.46 88.97 3.26
CA ILE A 349 -14.01 89.34 4.60
C ILE A 349 -12.75 90.20 4.54
N ASP A 350 -11.77 89.82 3.71
CA ASP A 350 -10.51 90.56 3.56
C ASP A 350 -10.74 91.98 3.02
N ASP A 351 -11.65 92.16 2.04
CA ASP A 351 -12.03 93.48 1.52
C ASP A 351 -12.70 94.34 2.60
N ILE A 352 -13.65 93.77 3.35
CA ILE A 352 -14.32 94.48 4.46
C ILE A 352 -13.31 94.87 5.56
N GLN A 353 -12.34 94.01 5.87
CA GLN A 353 -11.27 94.33 6.83
C GLN A 353 -10.38 95.47 6.33
N SER A 354 -9.98 95.45 5.06
CA SER A 354 -9.21 96.56 4.47
C SER A 354 -9.98 97.87 4.48
N GLN A 355 -11.31 97.84 4.28
CA GLN A 355 -12.16 99.02 4.41
C GLN A 355 -12.19 99.55 5.85
N LEU A 356 -12.25 98.65 6.84
CA LEU A 356 -12.25 99.01 8.27
C LEU A 356 -10.91 99.66 8.69
N ASP A 357 -9.78 99.10 8.25
CA ASP A 357 -8.44 99.63 8.52
C ASP A 357 -8.25 101.04 7.94
N ALA A 358 -8.69 101.26 6.70
CA ALA A 358 -8.64 102.57 6.06
C ALA A 358 -9.44 103.62 6.85
N ILE A 359 -10.60 103.24 7.39
CA ILE A 359 -11.43 104.12 8.21
C ILE A 359 -10.78 104.40 9.57
N SER A 360 -10.21 103.40 10.24
CA SER A 360 -9.49 103.58 11.51
C SER A 360 -8.29 104.54 11.38
N SER A 361 -7.57 104.48 10.25
CA SER A 361 -6.52 105.47 9.95
C SER A 361 -7.09 106.89 9.76
N GLY A 362 -8.30 107.01 9.21
CA GLY A 362 -9.02 108.27 9.08
C GLY A 362 -9.45 108.86 10.43
N GLU A 363 -9.86 108.03 11.39
CA GLU A 363 -10.21 108.43 12.76
C GLU A 363 -9.04 109.13 13.46
N SER A 364 -7.83 108.54 13.40
CA SER A 364 -6.61 109.15 13.96
C SER A 364 -6.30 110.52 13.35
N THR A 365 -6.54 110.68 12.05
CA THR A 365 -6.33 111.96 11.35
C THR A 365 -7.31 113.03 11.86
N ILE A 366 -8.56 112.65 12.16
CA ILE A 366 -9.58 113.56 12.70
C ILE A 366 -9.31 113.91 14.16
N GLU A 367 -8.86 112.95 14.98
CA GLU A 367 -8.41 113.22 16.35
C GLU A 367 -7.31 114.27 16.38
N GLN A 368 -6.35 114.19 15.44
CA GLN A 368 -5.29 115.17 15.28
C GLN A 368 -5.84 116.55 14.90
N VAL A 369 -6.74 116.64 13.92
CA VAL A 369 -7.41 117.89 13.52
C VAL A 369 -8.20 118.51 14.69
N THR A 370 -8.87 117.68 15.49
CA THR A 370 -9.65 118.13 16.66
C THR A 370 -8.75 118.69 17.76
N SER A 371 -7.61 118.03 17.99
CA SER A 371 -6.56 118.49 18.91
C SER A 371 -5.99 119.85 18.47
N ASP A 372 -5.65 119.99 17.18
CA ASP A 372 -5.14 121.24 16.61
C ASP A 372 -6.16 122.38 16.72
N LEU A 373 -7.45 122.12 16.42
CA LEU A 373 -8.51 123.09 16.59
C LEU A 373 -8.67 123.53 18.06
N THR A 374 -8.55 122.59 19.00
CA THR A 374 -8.64 122.87 20.44
C THR A 374 -7.49 123.77 20.89
N ALA A 375 -6.28 123.52 20.39
CA ALA A 375 -5.12 124.36 20.63
C ALA A 375 -5.32 125.77 20.06
N GLN A 376 -5.83 125.89 18.83
CA GLN A 376 -6.18 127.17 18.20
C GLN A 376 -7.21 127.95 19.03
N LEU A 377 -8.25 127.29 19.51
CA LEU A 377 -9.31 127.89 20.32
C LEU A 377 -8.78 128.41 21.67
N THR A 378 -7.83 127.69 22.27
CA THR A 378 -7.15 128.10 23.50
C THR A 378 -6.24 129.32 23.26
N GLY A 379 -5.53 129.35 22.13
CA GLY A 379 -4.74 130.51 21.69
C GLY A 379 -5.59 131.75 21.47
N LEU A 380 -6.72 131.60 20.76
CA LEU A 380 -7.69 132.68 20.53
C LEU A 380 -8.32 133.17 21.83
N LYS A 381 -8.61 132.29 22.80
CA LYS A 381 -9.10 132.68 24.13
C LYS A 381 -8.08 133.53 24.89
N THR A 382 -6.79 133.23 24.73
CA THR A 382 -5.69 134.02 25.30
C THR A 382 -5.59 135.39 24.61
N GLN A 383 -5.73 135.44 23.28
CA GLN A 383 -5.80 136.69 22.54
C GLN A 383 -7.00 137.53 22.98
N LYS A 384 -8.18 136.92 23.16
CA LYS A 384 -9.39 137.58 23.67
C LYS A 384 -9.14 138.21 25.05
N ASN A 385 -8.56 137.47 26.00
CA ASN A 385 -8.26 138.01 27.33
C ASN A 385 -7.25 139.17 27.28
N THR A 386 -6.28 139.11 26.37
CA THR A 386 -5.33 140.20 26.12
C THR A 386 -6.02 141.43 25.53
N LEU A 387 -6.96 141.21 24.60
CA LEU A 387 -7.83 142.26 24.05
C LEU A 387 -8.75 142.85 25.13
N GLU A 388 -9.33 142.06 26.03
CA GLU A 388 -10.12 142.55 27.17
C GLU A 388 -9.26 143.42 28.12
N GLN A 389 -8.00 143.04 28.36
CA GLN A 389 -7.04 143.89 29.09
C GLN A 389 -6.77 145.21 28.35
N LYS A 390 -6.54 145.15 27.03
CA LYS A 390 -6.38 146.36 26.19
C LYS A 390 -7.64 147.22 26.19
N VAL A 391 -8.84 146.63 26.17
CA VAL A 391 -10.13 147.35 26.25
C VAL A 391 -10.30 148.05 27.60
N ASN A 392 -9.85 147.42 28.70
CA ASN A 392 -9.84 148.06 30.02
C ASN A 392 -8.85 149.23 30.11
N GLU A 393 -7.69 149.09 29.47
CA GLU A 393 -6.67 150.14 29.38
C GLU A 393 -7.14 151.30 28.47
N ILE A 394 -7.79 150.97 27.34
CA ILE A 394 -8.42 151.90 26.40
C ILE A 394 -9.62 152.61 27.04
N SER A 395 -10.36 151.98 27.95
CA SER A 395 -11.43 152.66 28.71
C SER A 395 -10.92 153.85 29.53
N GLY A 396 -9.64 153.86 29.91
CA GLY A 396 -8.98 155.03 30.50
C GLY A 396 -8.65 156.15 29.51
N GLN A 397 -8.58 155.84 28.20
CA GLN A 397 -8.21 156.75 27.11
C GLN A 397 -9.43 157.27 26.31
N ILE A 398 -10.63 156.74 26.57
CA ILE A 398 -11.91 156.96 25.87
C ILE A 398 -12.43 158.41 25.86
N THR A 399 -11.85 159.37 26.58
CA THR A 399 -12.35 160.75 26.60
C THR A 399 -11.89 161.63 25.43
N THR A 400 -11.01 161.18 24.52
CA THR A 400 -10.33 162.14 23.61
C THR A 400 -10.32 161.81 22.10
N ALA A 401 -10.72 160.64 21.60
CA ALA A 401 -10.63 160.42 20.14
C ALA A 401 -11.68 159.45 19.55
N THR A 402 -12.95 159.75 19.75
CA THR A 402 -14.14 159.09 19.17
C THR A 402 -14.30 159.32 17.65
N ALA A 403 -13.22 159.34 16.86
CA ALA A 403 -13.29 159.65 15.42
C ALA A 403 -12.51 158.69 14.51
N GLU A 404 -11.88 157.63 15.03
CA GLU A 404 -11.15 156.62 14.23
C GLU A 404 -11.76 155.20 14.34
N ALA A 405 -13.05 155.09 14.69
CA ALA A 405 -13.75 153.85 15.03
C ALA A 405 -14.37 153.07 13.84
N GLU A 406 -14.02 153.36 12.59
CA GLU A 406 -14.65 152.72 11.42
C GLU A 406 -13.77 151.68 10.70
N ALA A 407 -12.47 151.57 11.02
CA ALA A 407 -11.56 150.59 10.39
C ALA A 407 -11.51 149.21 11.10
N ASP A 408 -11.69 149.16 12.43
CA ASP A 408 -11.63 147.91 13.21
C ASP A 408 -12.88 147.02 13.07
N VAL A 409 -14.03 147.60 12.67
CA VAL A 409 -15.29 146.87 12.47
C VAL A 409 -15.25 146.00 11.21
N SER A 410 -14.59 146.44 10.13
CA SER A 410 -14.46 145.65 8.89
C SER A 410 -13.47 144.48 9.03
N ALA A 411 -12.43 144.61 9.85
CA ALA A 411 -11.49 143.52 10.13
C ALA A 411 -12.16 142.40 10.95
N LEU A 412 -13.02 142.75 11.92
CA LEU A 412 -13.82 141.79 12.69
C LEU A 412 -14.91 141.12 11.83
N GLN A 413 -15.51 141.83 10.88
CA GLN A 413 -16.46 141.24 9.91
C GLN A 413 -15.78 140.24 8.96
N ALA A 414 -14.53 140.49 8.55
CA ALA A 414 -13.75 139.55 7.74
C ALA A 414 -13.36 138.27 8.50
N GLN A 415 -12.99 138.39 9.79
CA GLN A 415 -12.75 137.22 10.65
C GLN A 415 -14.01 136.40 10.92
N LEU A 416 -15.17 137.06 11.09
CA LEU A 416 -16.46 136.39 11.23
C LEU A 416 -16.83 135.58 9.96
N ALA A 417 -16.56 136.12 8.77
CA ALA A 417 -16.79 135.42 7.50
C ALA A 417 -15.84 134.21 7.31
N GLY A 418 -14.59 134.33 7.75
CA GLY A 418 -13.63 133.22 7.80
C GLY A 418 -14.11 132.08 8.71
N LEU A 419 -14.55 132.42 9.92
CA LEU A 419 -15.11 131.47 10.90
C LEU A 419 -16.38 130.78 10.40
N GLN A 420 -17.26 131.49 9.69
CA GLN A 420 -18.45 130.89 9.07
C GLN A 420 -18.09 129.90 7.95
N THR A 421 -16.99 130.15 7.23
CA THR A 421 -16.49 129.25 6.18
C THR A 421 -15.86 127.98 6.76
N GLU A 422 -15.12 128.11 7.86
CA GLU A 422 -14.58 126.97 8.62
C GLU A 422 -15.72 126.15 9.26
N GLN A 423 -16.72 126.79 9.87
CA GLN A 423 -17.89 126.10 10.41
C GLN A 423 -18.63 125.29 9.34
N LYS A 424 -18.79 125.84 8.13
CA LYS A 424 -19.42 125.13 7.01
C LYS A 424 -18.59 123.94 6.54
N THR A 425 -17.25 124.07 6.54
CA THR A 425 -16.32 122.97 6.22
C THR A 425 -16.42 121.84 7.25
N VAL A 426 -16.47 122.18 8.55
CA VAL A 426 -16.62 121.21 9.64
C VAL A 426 -17.98 120.49 9.56
N LEU A 427 -19.08 121.20 9.32
CA LEU A 427 -20.39 120.57 9.15
C LEU A 427 -20.43 119.61 7.94
N ALA A 428 -19.73 119.94 6.85
CA ALA A 428 -19.59 119.03 5.71
C ALA A 428 -18.77 117.77 6.04
N GLN A 429 -17.73 117.89 6.87
CA GLN A 429 -16.96 116.74 7.37
C GLN A 429 -17.79 115.86 8.32
N ILE A 430 -18.55 116.46 9.25
CA ILE A 430 -19.45 115.73 10.15
C ILE A 430 -20.48 114.92 9.36
N SER A 431 -21.12 115.52 8.35
CA SER A 431 -22.10 114.81 7.50
C SER A 431 -21.47 113.68 6.68
N LYS A 432 -20.22 113.85 6.22
CA LYS A 432 -19.47 112.76 5.56
C LYS A 432 -19.21 111.60 6.52
N ILE A 433 -18.83 111.90 7.76
CA ILE A 433 -18.59 110.90 8.82
C ILE A 433 -19.88 110.17 9.19
N GLU A 434 -21.00 110.88 9.36
CA GLU A 434 -22.30 110.25 9.66
C GLU A 434 -22.70 109.23 8.58
N ASN A 435 -22.47 109.56 7.31
CA ASN A 435 -22.70 108.63 6.20
C ASN A 435 -21.72 107.44 6.21
N GLN A 436 -20.44 107.67 6.54
CA GLN A 436 -19.45 106.59 6.69
C GLN A 436 -19.79 105.67 7.88
N LEU A 437 -20.21 106.22 9.01
CA LEU A 437 -20.58 105.47 10.22
C LEU A 437 -21.80 104.56 9.97
N LYS A 438 -22.78 105.05 9.19
CA LYS A 438 -23.93 104.25 8.77
C LYS A 438 -23.52 103.09 7.85
N ALA A 439 -22.53 103.28 6.99
CA ALA A 439 -21.98 102.21 6.16
C ALA A 439 -21.23 101.16 7.00
N ILE A 440 -20.49 101.57 8.05
CA ILE A 440 -19.79 100.65 8.98
C ILE A 440 -20.77 99.73 9.72
N SER A 441 -21.91 100.28 10.19
CA SER A 441 -22.94 99.48 10.85
C SER A 441 -23.45 98.37 9.91
N GLY A 442 -23.66 98.68 8.62
CA GLY A 442 -24.05 97.68 7.62
C GLY A 442 -22.96 96.62 7.40
N ASN A 443 -21.70 97.05 7.25
CA ASN A 443 -20.56 96.14 7.05
C ASN A 443 -20.30 95.21 8.27
N THR A 444 -20.63 95.67 9.48
CA THR A 444 -20.48 94.86 10.70
C THR A 444 -21.48 93.72 10.76
N ASP A 445 -22.72 93.96 10.31
CA ASP A 445 -23.76 92.95 10.26
C ASP A 445 -23.49 91.94 9.13
N THR A 446 -23.03 92.39 7.95
CA THR A 446 -22.62 91.50 6.87
C THR A 446 -21.42 90.63 7.24
N LEU A 447 -20.44 91.16 7.98
CA LEU A 447 -19.28 90.39 8.45
C LEU A 447 -19.68 89.30 9.46
N LYS A 448 -20.65 89.55 10.33
CA LYS A 448 -21.22 88.50 11.20
C LYS A 448 -21.89 87.41 10.40
N GLU A 449 -22.69 87.78 9.40
CA GLU A 449 -23.39 86.83 8.53
C GLU A 449 -22.41 85.97 7.72
N LEU A 450 -21.40 86.58 7.11
CA LEU A 450 -20.32 85.87 6.39
C LEU A 450 -19.53 84.92 7.29
N ASN A 451 -19.21 85.33 8.52
CA ASN A 451 -18.55 84.45 9.49
C ASN A 451 -19.44 83.26 9.88
N THR A 452 -20.75 83.46 10.05
CA THR A 452 -21.66 82.34 10.31
C THR A 452 -21.79 81.40 9.10
N GLU A 453 -21.78 81.94 7.87
CA GLU A 453 -21.79 81.14 6.65
C GLU A 453 -20.50 80.30 6.53
N LEU A 454 -19.35 80.88 6.88
CA LEU A 454 -18.06 80.19 6.90
C LEU A 454 -18.04 79.02 7.91
N ASP A 455 -18.58 79.22 9.12
CA ASP A 455 -18.70 78.17 10.14
C ASP A 455 -19.58 77.01 9.65
N VAL A 456 -20.73 77.31 9.03
CA VAL A 456 -21.64 76.30 8.47
C VAL A 456 -20.95 75.54 7.33
N LEU A 457 -20.24 76.23 6.45
CA LEU A 457 -19.50 75.64 5.34
C LEU A 457 -18.41 74.70 5.85
N ASN A 458 -17.66 75.11 6.88
CA ASN A 458 -16.64 74.28 7.52
C ASN A 458 -17.23 73.03 8.18
N ALA A 459 -18.36 73.16 8.88
CA ALA A 459 -19.09 72.02 9.44
C ALA A 459 -19.56 71.05 8.35
N ARG A 460 -20.05 71.57 7.21
CA ARG A 460 -20.50 70.74 6.07
C ARG A 460 -19.35 69.99 5.40
N LYS A 461 -18.20 70.65 5.15
CA LYS A 461 -16.98 70.00 4.63
C LYS A 461 -16.51 68.87 5.55
N LYS A 462 -16.50 69.12 6.87
CA LYS A 462 -16.12 68.10 7.86
C LYS A 462 -17.04 66.88 7.79
N PHE A 463 -18.36 67.11 7.77
CA PHE A 463 -19.35 66.04 7.63
C PHE A 463 -19.17 65.25 6.32
N ASN A 464 -18.98 65.94 5.18
CA ASN A 464 -18.75 65.28 3.90
C ASN A 464 -17.45 64.45 3.90
N ASN A 465 -16.38 64.94 4.53
CA ASN A 465 -15.13 64.19 4.69
C ASN A 465 -15.30 62.94 5.56
N GLU A 466 -16.07 63.01 6.65
CA GLU A 466 -16.39 61.84 7.49
C GLU A 466 -17.22 60.80 6.72
N GLN A 467 -18.18 61.25 5.88
CA GLN A 467 -18.94 60.36 5.00
C GLN A 467 -18.05 59.71 3.93
N ILE A 468 -17.14 60.47 3.31
CA ILE A 468 -16.16 59.95 2.36
C ILE A 468 -15.32 58.84 3.00
N GLN A 469 -14.78 59.07 4.20
CA GLN A 469 -13.99 58.07 4.93
C GLN A 469 -14.83 56.81 5.23
N THR A 470 -16.07 56.99 5.66
CA THR A 470 -16.97 55.86 5.98
C THR A 470 -17.27 55.01 4.74
N ILE A 471 -17.58 55.66 3.61
CA ILE A 471 -17.87 54.96 2.35
C ILE A 471 -16.60 54.31 1.78
N GLN A 472 -15.43 54.95 1.92
CA GLN A 472 -14.14 54.36 1.53
C GLN A 472 -13.82 53.08 2.30
N VAL A 473 -13.93 53.10 3.63
CA VAL A 473 -13.71 51.91 4.47
C VAL A 473 -14.72 50.81 4.13
N LYS A 474 -15.97 51.17 3.82
CA LYS A 474 -16.99 50.21 3.40
C LYS A 474 -16.63 49.56 2.06
N ASN A 475 -16.17 50.34 1.08
CA ASN A 475 -15.71 49.83 -0.21
C ASN A 475 -14.46 48.95 -0.10
N GLU A 476 -13.50 49.35 0.73
CA GLU A 476 -12.29 48.56 0.99
C GLU A 476 -12.64 47.17 1.52
N LYS A 477 -13.55 47.07 2.50
CA LYS A 477 -14.05 45.79 3.02
C LYS A 477 -14.79 44.94 1.98
N LEU A 478 -15.54 45.56 1.08
CA LEU A 478 -16.22 44.85 0.00
C LEU A 478 -15.22 44.32 -1.05
N LEU A 479 -14.15 45.09 -1.32
CA LEU A 479 -13.07 44.68 -2.21
C LEU A 479 -12.20 43.58 -1.60
N GLU A 480 -11.96 43.59 -0.29
CA GLU A 480 -11.25 42.50 0.43
C GLU A 480 -12.01 41.16 0.39
N GLN A 481 -13.35 41.20 0.34
CA GLN A 481 -14.18 39.99 0.23
C GLN A 481 -14.24 39.41 -1.18
N ARG A 482 -13.67 40.11 -2.15
CA ARG A 482 -13.65 39.72 -3.56
C ARG A 482 -12.58 38.67 -3.79
N ILE A 483 -12.94 37.54 -4.40
CA ILE A 483 -11.97 36.50 -4.74
C ILE A 483 -11.39 36.82 -6.13
N PRO A 484 -10.07 37.03 -6.28
CA PRO A 484 -9.45 37.25 -7.58
C PRO A 484 -9.42 35.94 -8.40
N GLY A 485 -9.65 36.03 -9.71
CA GLY A 485 -9.68 34.87 -10.61
C GLY A 485 -8.40 34.03 -10.56
N GLY A 486 -7.24 34.69 -10.48
CA GLY A 486 -5.96 33.99 -10.32
C GLY A 486 -5.86 33.11 -9.07
N GLN A 487 -6.55 33.46 -7.96
CA GLN A 487 -6.59 32.62 -6.76
C GLN A 487 -7.48 31.40 -6.95
N ILE A 488 -8.59 31.54 -7.69
CA ILE A 488 -9.49 30.43 -8.06
C ILE A 488 -8.74 29.43 -8.96
N VAL A 489 -8.04 29.92 -9.98
CA VAL A 489 -7.22 29.08 -10.87
C VAL A 489 -6.11 28.36 -10.11
N ASN A 490 -5.45 29.03 -9.17
CA ASN A 490 -4.43 28.39 -8.33
C ASN A 490 -5.02 27.28 -7.45
N GLN A 491 -6.19 27.50 -6.85
CA GLN A 491 -6.88 26.47 -6.07
C GLN A 491 -7.25 25.25 -6.93
N TRP A 492 -7.80 25.46 -8.13
CA TRP A 492 -8.11 24.37 -9.06
C TRP A 492 -6.85 23.63 -9.55
N ARG A 493 -5.74 24.35 -9.73
CA ARG A 493 -4.44 23.74 -10.10
C ARG A 493 -3.88 22.88 -8.97
N GLU A 494 -3.98 23.35 -7.73
CA GLU A 494 -3.59 22.57 -6.54
C GLU A 494 -4.48 21.33 -6.37
N GLU A 495 -5.80 21.47 -6.55
CA GLU A 495 -6.72 20.34 -6.49
C GLU A 495 -6.44 19.31 -7.59
N LYS A 496 -6.15 19.77 -8.82
CA LYS A 496 -5.70 18.90 -9.91
C LYS A 496 -4.45 18.11 -9.52
N GLN A 497 -3.43 18.78 -9.00
CA GLN A 497 -2.18 18.12 -8.60
C GLN A 497 -2.42 17.05 -7.52
N ARG A 498 -3.27 17.35 -6.53
CA ARG A 498 -3.66 16.37 -5.50
C ARG A 498 -4.39 15.17 -6.11
N LEU A 499 -5.34 15.40 -7.02
CA LEU A 499 -6.07 14.31 -7.69
C LEU A 499 -5.15 13.45 -8.57
N GLU A 500 -4.16 14.05 -9.22
CA GLU A 500 -3.13 13.33 -9.99
C GLU A 500 -2.23 12.48 -9.09
N ASP A 501 -1.85 12.98 -7.92
CA ASP A 501 -1.08 12.23 -6.92
C ASP A 501 -1.88 11.05 -6.37
N ASP A 502 -3.14 11.28 -6.03
CA ASP A 502 -4.08 10.24 -5.60
C ASP A 502 -4.24 9.17 -6.69
N LEU A 503 -4.45 9.57 -7.95
CA LEU A 503 -4.54 8.66 -9.10
C LEU A 503 -3.28 7.79 -9.22
N ARG A 504 -2.09 8.40 -9.15
CA ARG A 504 -0.81 7.68 -9.21
C ARG A 504 -0.63 6.72 -8.05
N SER A 505 -1.06 7.09 -6.85
CA SER A 505 -0.98 6.20 -5.68
C SER A 505 -1.93 5.01 -5.82
N LEU A 506 -3.14 5.23 -6.33
CA LEU A 506 -4.15 4.21 -6.51
C LEU A 506 -3.77 3.22 -7.62
N GLU A 507 -3.23 3.72 -8.74
CA GLU A 507 -2.70 2.88 -9.82
C GLU A 507 -1.54 2.00 -9.34
N ARG A 508 -0.65 2.54 -8.50
CA ARG A 508 0.44 1.76 -7.87
C ARG A 508 -0.11 0.64 -6.98
N GLN A 509 -1.13 0.93 -6.17
CA GLN A 509 -1.77 -0.05 -5.28
C GLN A 509 -2.49 -1.14 -6.09
N ALA A 510 -3.29 -0.76 -7.07
CA ALA A 510 -4.02 -1.71 -7.93
C ALA A 510 -3.07 -2.69 -8.64
N GLN A 511 -1.95 -2.19 -9.17
CA GLN A 511 -0.94 -3.04 -9.79
C GLN A 511 -0.24 -3.97 -8.78
N ALA A 512 0.07 -3.50 -7.57
CA ALA A 512 0.67 -4.32 -6.53
C ALA A 512 -0.27 -5.46 -6.11
N ASP A 513 -1.56 -5.17 -5.92
CA ASP A 513 -2.54 -6.17 -5.51
C ASP A 513 -2.81 -7.20 -6.61
N ALA A 514 -2.87 -6.78 -7.89
CA ALA A 514 -2.97 -7.71 -9.01
C ALA A 514 -1.77 -8.67 -9.10
N ARG A 515 -0.56 -8.17 -8.84
CA ARG A 515 0.67 -8.99 -8.80
C ARG A 515 0.66 -9.96 -7.63
N ARG A 516 0.24 -9.52 -6.44
CA ARG A 516 0.07 -10.37 -5.26
C ARG A 516 -0.90 -11.51 -5.53
N GLU A 517 -2.04 -11.22 -6.16
CA GLU A 517 -3.03 -12.25 -6.48
C GLU A 517 -2.47 -13.29 -7.48
N SER A 518 -1.82 -12.83 -8.56
CA SER A 518 -1.18 -13.75 -9.51
C SER A 518 -0.07 -14.61 -8.87
N SER A 519 0.71 -14.02 -7.96
CA SER A 519 1.77 -14.70 -7.23
C SER A 519 1.21 -15.69 -6.20
N ARG A 520 0.10 -15.34 -5.55
CA ARG A 520 -0.61 -16.21 -4.60
C ARG A 520 -1.17 -17.44 -5.29
N GLN A 521 -1.78 -17.28 -6.46
CA GLN A 521 -2.25 -18.41 -7.27
C GLN A 521 -1.10 -19.35 -7.65
N ALA A 522 0.05 -18.78 -8.06
CA ALA A 522 1.26 -19.55 -8.31
C ALA A 522 1.73 -20.29 -7.04
N GLN A 523 1.85 -19.59 -5.90
CA GLN A 523 2.27 -20.19 -4.62
C GLN A 523 1.38 -21.34 -4.16
N LEU A 524 0.05 -21.18 -4.25
CA LEU A 524 -0.92 -22.23 -3.88
C LEU A 524 -0.79 -23.47 -4.79
N ALA A 525 -0.67 -23.27 -6.11
CA ALA A 525 -0.44 -24.37 -7.03
C ALA A 525 0.89 -25.09 -6.76
N GLY A 526 1.96 -24.32 -6.49
CA GLY A 526 3.27 -24.87 -6.17
C GLY A 526 3.30 -25.65 -4.86
N SER A 527 2.73 -25.08 -3.79
CA SER A 527 2.73 -25.67 -2.46
C SER A 527 1.93 -26.97 -2.44
N PHE A 528 0.78 -27.00 -3.11
CA PHE A 528 -0.02 -28.21 -3.27
C PHE A 528 0.79 -29.34 -3.94
N VAL A 529 1.47 -29.05 -5.06
CA VAL A 529 2.30 -30.05 -5.74
C VAL A 529 3.43 -30.55 -4.85
N LEU A 530 4.09 -29.68 -4.08
CA LEU A 530 5.15 -30.09 -3.15
C LEU A 530 4.62 -31.00 -2.03
N VAL A 531 3.44 -30.70 -1.47
CA VAL A 531 2.81 -31.55 -0.46
C VAL A 531 2.49 -32.92 -1.05
N VAL A 532 1.92 -32.98 -2.25
CA VAL A 532 1.63 -34.26 -2.93
C VAL A 532 2.92 -35.06 -3.16
N LEU A 533 3.96 -34.38 -3.65
CA LEU A 533 5.25 -34.97 -3.96
C LEU A 533 5.94 -35.52 -2.71
N GLN A 534 5.99 -34.73 -1.63
CA GLN A 534 6.68 -35.05 -0.38
C GLN A 534 5.93 -36.07 0.48
N SER A 535 4.61 -35.96 0.58
CA SER A 535 3.80 -36.78 1.50
C SER A 535 3.34 -38.10 0.89
N TYR A 536 3.22 -38.18 -0.44
CA TYR A 536 2.67 -39.38 -1.11
C TYR A 536 3.66 -40.02 -2.07
N LEU A 537 4.19 -39.25 -3.03
CA LEU A 537 4.94 -39.84 -4.15
C LEU A 537 6.36 -40.27 -3.76
N LEU A 538 7.10 -39.45 -3.01
CA LEU A 538 8.43 -39.78 -2.51
C LEU A 538 8.42 -41.00 -1.56
N PRO A 539 7.58 -41.06 -0.51
CA PRO A 539 7.51 -42.21 0.40
C PRO A 539 7.11 -43.51 -0.30
N LEU A 540 6.16 -43.45 -1.25
CA LEU A 540 5.78 -44.59 -2.09
C LEU A 540 7.02 -45.15 -2.82
N LEU A 541 7.76 -44.30 -3.52
CA LEU A 541 8.91 -44.72 -4.33
C LEU A 541 10.06 -45.24 -3.48
N TYR A 542 10.30 -44.64 -2.32
CA TYR A 542 11.28 -45.14 -1.34
C TYR A 542 10.86 -46.51 -0.77
N GLY A 543 9.57 -46.73 -0.51
CA GLY A 543 9.04 -48.03 -0.11
C GLY A 543 9.20 -49.10 -1.19
N ILE A 544 8.90 -48.77 -2.45
CA ILE A 544 9.12 -49.65 -3.61
C ILE A 544 10.62 -49.97 -3.76
N LEU A 545 11.50 -48.97 -3.60
CA LEU A 545 12.95 -49.16 -3.66
C LEU A 545 13.45 -50.11 -2.57
N GLY A 546 12.96 -49.96 -1.34
CA GLY A 546 13.26 -50.85 -0.21
C GLY A 546 12.86 -52.30 -0.51
N ALA A 547 11.62 -52.50 -0.96
CA ALA A 547 11.10 -53.83 -1.29
C ALA A 547 11.86 -54.45 -2.48
N SER A 548 12.19 -53.65 -3.50
CA SER A 548 12.97 -54.09 -4.66
C SER A 548 14.39 -54.51 -4.27
N SER A 549 15.03 -53.79 -3.33
CA SER A 549 16.33 -54.16 -2.78
C SER A 549 16.28 -55.49 -2.02
N TYR A 550 15.22 -55.75 -1.26
CA TYR A 550 15.02 -57.03 -0.60
C TYR A 550 14.84 -58.17 -1.60
N VAL A 551 13.99 -57.97 -2.62
CA VAL A 551 13.73 -58.98 -3.67
C VAL A 551 15.00 -59.29 -4.44
N LEU A 552 15.79 -58.28 -4.81
CA LEU A 552 17.09 -58.46 -5.47
C LEU A 552 18.08 -59.25 -4.62
N ARG A 553 18.18 -58.93 -3.32
CA ARG A 553 19.02 -59.66 -2.38
C ARG A 553 18.58 -61.12 -2.26
N THR A 554 17.28 -61.35 -2.14
CA THR A 554 16.70 -62.70 -2.00
C THR A 554 16.89 -63.52 -3.26
N LEU A 555 16.62 -62.95 -4.44
CA LEU A 555 16.85 -63.61 -5.73
C LEU A 555 18.34 -63.90 -5.94
N SER A 556 19.23 -62.98 -5.57
CA SER A 556 20.68 -63.21 -5.64
C SER A 556 21.11 -64.40 -4.77
N GLN A 557 20.56 -64.52 -3.56
CA GLN A 557 20.79 -65.65 -2.68
C GLN A 557 20.22 -66.95 -3.24
N GLN A 558 18.97 -66.95 -3.73
CA GLN A 558 18.29 -68.12 -4.30
C GLN A 558 18.94 -68.63 -5.59
N ILE A 559 19.46 -67.73 -6.43
CA ILE A 559 20.23 -68.08 -7.64
C ILE A 559 21.57 -68.70 -7.22
N LYS A 560 22.23 -68.15 -6.18
CA LYS A 560 23.49 -68.71 -5.66
C LYS A 560 23.30 -70.07 -5.00
N SER A 561 22.17 -70.32 -4.34
CA SER A 561 21.84 -71.59 -3.68
C SER A 561 21.11 -72.60 -4.56
N VAL A 562 20.75 -72.24 -5.80
CA VAL A 562 19.99 -73.11 -6.72
C VAL A 562 18.67 -73.58 -6.08
N THR A 563 17.95 -72.68 -5.39
CA THR A 563 16.66 -72.97 -4.72
C THR A 563 15.49 -72.15 -5.27
N PHE A 564 15.61 -71.65 -6.51
CA PHE A 564 14.59 -70.83 -7.15
C PHE A 564 13.41 -71.69 -7.65
N SER A 565 12.21 -71.47 -7.12
CA SER A 565 10.96 -72.10 -7.61
C SER A 565 10.14 -71.14 -8.48
N GLU A 566 9.36 -71.63 -9.46
CA GLU A 566 8.48 -70.78 -10.28
C GLU A 566 7.38 -70.09 -9.43
N GLU A 567 7.01 -70.67 -8.26
CA GLU A 567 6.06 -70.07 -7.30
C GLU A 567 6.56 -68.72 -6.72
N SER A 568 7.88 -68.54 -6.63
CA SER A 568 8.50 -67.27 -6.21
C SER A 568 8.23 -66.11 -7.19
N ARG A 569 7.80 -66.39 -8.44
CA ARG A 569 7.43 -65.34 -9.41
C ARG A 569 6.12 -64.62 -9.05
N LEU A 570 5.24 -65.26 -8.26
CA LEU A 570 3.97 -64.67 -7.82
C LEU A 570 4.09 -63.92 -6.49
N GLN A 571 4.98 -64.35 -5.61
CA GLN A 571 5.15 -63.74 -4.28
C GLN A 571 5.94 -62.42 -4.31
N ASN A 572 6.94 -62.32 -5.19
CA ASN A 572 7.81 -61.13 -5.28
C ASN A 572 7.08 -59.83 -5.69
N PRO A 573 6.16 -59.83 -6.68
CA PRO A 573 5.36 -58.64 -7.01
C PRO A 573 4.44 -58.19 -5.89
N VAL A 574 3.80 -59.14 -5.18
CA VAL A 574 2.91 -58.84 -4.04
C VAL A 574 3.68 -58.12 -2.93
N ARG A 575 4.92 -58.56 -2.68
CA ARG A 575 5.81 -57.91 -1.71
C ARG A 575 6.17 -56.48 -2.10
N ILE A 576 6.39 -56.20 -3.39
CA ILE A 576 6.67 -54.84 -3.87
C ILE A 576 5.46 -53.92 -3.67
N SER A 577 4.25 -54.39 -3.98
CA SER A 577 3.02 -53.62 -3.75
C SER A 577 2.80 -53.32 -2.26
N LEU A 578 3.08 -54.30 -1.39
CA LEU A 578 3.04 -54.12 0.07
C LEU A 578 4.09 -53.10 0.55
N GLY A 579 5.31 -53.15 0.02
CA GLY A 579 6.35 -52.17 0.34
C GLY A 579 6.00 -50.76 -0.11
N ALA A 580 5.33 -50.61 -1.25
CA ALA A 580 4.82 -49.33 -1.74
C ALA A 580 3.77 -48.73 -0.78
N LEU A 581 2.81 -49.55 -0.38
CA LEU A 581 1.73 -49.16 0.52
C LEU A 581 2.26 -48.83 1.92
N ALA A 582 3.16 -49.66 2.44
CA ALA A 582 3.83 -49.42 3.71
C ALA A 582 4.65 -48.12 3.69
N GLY A 583 5.31 -47.81 2.57
CA GLY A 583 6.04 -46.54 2.37
C GLY A 583 5.13 -45.31 2.51
N ILE A 584 3.93 -45.33 1.93
CA ILE A 584 2.94 -44.24 2.12
C ILE A 584 2.45 -44.18 3.57
N MET A 585 2.13 -45.33 4.15
CA MET A 585 1.59 -45.41 5.52
C MET A 585 2.56 -44.82 6.56
N VAL A 586 3.87 -44.99 6.37
CA VAL A 586 4.90 -44.38 7.21
C VAL A 586 4.82 -42.85 7.21
N ALA A 587 4.52 -42.24 6.06
CA ALA A 587 4.38 -40.79 5.95
C ALA A 587 3.13 -40.24 6.66
N PHE A 588 2.11 -41.08 6.87
CA PHE A 588 0.86 -40.70 7.54
C PHE A 588 0.83 -41.04 9.04
N LEU A 589 1.48 -42.14 9.45
CA LEU A 589 1.40 -42.64 10.84
C LEU A 589 2.38 -41.98 11.80
N LEU A 590 3.43 -41.30 11.32
CA LEU A 590 4.45 -40.72 12.18
C LEU A 590 4.23 -39.22 12.35
N PRO A 591 3.91 -38.75 13.56
CA PRO A 591 3.89 -37.33 13.86
C PRO A 591 5.29 -36.77 13.66
N THR A 592 5.38 -35.71 12.85
CA THR A 592 6.61 -34.95 12.59
C THR A 592 7.07 -34.11 13.79
N ASP A 593 6.38 -34.19 14.94
CA ASP A 593 6.74 -33.45 16.13
C ASP A 593 7.96 -34.11 16.81
N GLU A 594 9.09 -33.38 16.82
CA GLU A 594 10.39 -33.82 17.31
C GLU A 594 10.39 -34.30 18.77
N SER A 595 9.35 -34.00 19.55
CA SER A 595 9.30 -34.25 20.99
C SER A 595 8.75 -35.62 21.42
N THR A 596 8.13 -36.42 20.52
CA THR A 596 7.44 -37.67 20.92
C THR A 596 7.81 -38.93 20.14
N SER A 597 8.63 -38.81 19.08
CA SER A 597 8.95 -39.94 18.20
C SER A 597 10.27 -40.65 18.56
N PHE A 598 10.19 -41.95 18.87
CA PHE A 598 11.33 -42.88 19.02
C PHE A 598 12.30 -42.90 17.80
N PHE A 599 11.88 -42.36 16.66
CA PHE A 599 12.61 -42.33 15.40
C PHE A 599 12.98 -40.91 14.92
N GLY A 600 12.87 -39.88 15.77
CA GLY A 600 13.01 -38.47 15.38
C GLY A 600 14.33 -38.06 14.71
N SER A 601 15.38 -38.89 14.80
CA SER A 601 16.67 -38.66 14.13
C SER A 601 16.75 -39.24 12.71
N ILE A 602 15.77 -40.04 12.28
CA ILE A 602 15.74 -40.67 10.96
C ILE A 602 14.78 -39.91 10.05
N SER A 603 15.25 -39.49 8.86
CA SER A 603 14.39 -38.86 7.86
C SER A 603 13.17 -39.74 7.54
N PRO A 604 11.95 -39.19 7.47
CA PRO A 604 10.74 -39.95 7.13
C PRO A 604 10.87 -40.76 5.82
N LEU A 605 11.63 -40.26 4.85
CA LEU A 605 11.90 -40.95 3.59
C LEU A 605 12.83 -42.16 3.76
N ALA A 606 13.84 -42.05 4.63
CA ALA A 606 14.72 -43.16 4.96
C ALA A 606 13.97 -44.27 5.73
N LEU A 607 13.00 -43.87 6.55
CA LEU A 607 12.14 -44.81 7.24
C LEU A 607 11.18 -45.51 6.28
N ALA A 608 10.59 -44.80 5.30
CA ALA A 608 9.78 -45.42 4.25
C ALA A 608 10.58 -46.48 3.47
N PHE A 609 11.86 -46.21 3.19
CA PHE A 609 12.76 -47.20 2.60
C PHE A 609 13.00 -48.42 3.50
N LEU A 610 13.29 -48.22 4.78
CA LEU A 610 13.54 -49.31 5.73
C LEU A 610 12.31 -50.22 5.90
N VAL A 611 11.13 -49.60 5.99
CA VAL A 611 9.85 -50.30 6.11
C VAL A 611 9.52 -51.06 4.82
N GLY A 612 9.80 -50.49 3.65
CA GLY A 612 9.69 -51.22 2.38
C GLY A 612 10.67 -52.40 2.28
N TYR A 613 11.88 -52.27 2.81
CA TYR A 613 12.89 -53.35 2.84
C TYR A 613 12.48 -54.50 3.77
N ASN A 614 11.92 -54.18 4.94
CA ASN A 614 11.42 -55.15 5.91
C ASN A 614 9.94 -54.91 6.20
N ILE A 615 9.08 -55.47 5.35
CA ILE A 615 7.61 -55.35 5.47
C ILE A 615 7.10 -56.10 6.71
N GLU A 616 7.80 -57.14 7.15
CA GLU A 616 7.44 -57.85 8.38
C GLU A 616 7.55 -56.91 9.60
N PHE A 617 8.55 -56.02 9.62
CA PHE A 617 8.70 -54.98 10.63
C PHE A 617 7.55 -53.95 10.58
N PHE A 618 7.04 -53.62 9.39
CA PHE A 618 5.86 -52.75 9.25
C PHE A 618 4.62 -53.33 9.96
N PHE A 619 4.31 -54.60 9.70
CA PHE A 619 3.16 -55.26 10.32
C PHE A 619 3.31 -55.37 11.82
N ALA A 620 4.52 -55.64 12.32
CA ALA A 620 4.80 -55.62 13.75
C ALA A 620 4.55 -54.25 14.40
N ILE A 621 4.92 -53.14 13.72
CA ILE A 621 4.61 -51.78 14.18
C ILE A 621 3.10 -51.55 14.21
N MET A 622 2.39 -51.96 13.16
CA MET A 622 0.93 -51.83 13.09
C MET A 622 0.23 -52.60 14.20
N ASP A 623 0.62 -53.85 14.44
CA ASP A 623 0.07 -54.68 15.51
C ASP A 623 0.35 -54.07 16.89
N PHE A 624 1.56 -53.52 17.09
CA PHE A 624 1.92 -52.81 18.31
C PHE A 624 1.04 -51.57 18.54
N LEU A 625 0.81 -50.76 17.50
CA LEU A 625 -0.06 -49.59 17.58
C LEU A 625 -1.52 -49.97 17.82
N LEU A 626 -2.03 -50.99 17.13
CA LEU A 626 -3.38 -51.52 17.33
C LEU A 626 -3.58 -51.98 18.78
N ASN A 627 -2.61 -52.69 19.35
CA ASN A 627 -2.66 -53.11 20.75
C ASN A 627 -2.64 -51.93 21.71
N ARG A 628 -1.82 -50.89 21.45
CA ARG A 628 -1.76 -49.70 22.31
C ARG A 628 -3.05 -48.87 22.27
N VAL A 629 -3.68 -48.76 21.09
CA VAL A 629 -4.99 -48.11 20.93
C VAL A 629 -6.06 -48.92 21.66
N LYS A 630 -6.03 -50.26 21.51
CA LYS A 630 -6.93 -51.15 22.23
C LYS A 630 -6.78 -51.00 23.74
N ASP A 631 -5.55 -51.02 24.26
CA ASP A 631 -5.25 -50.83 25.68
C ASP A 631 -5.72 -49.45 26.20
N PHE A 632 -5.60 -48.40 25.38
CA PHE A 632 -6.08 -47.06 25.73
C PHE A 632 -7.61 -46.98 25.75
N LEU A 633 -8.27 -47.58 24.76
CA LEU A 633 -9.73 -47.68 24.69
C LEU A 633 -10.29 -48.53 25.84
N GLU A 634 -9.65 -49.64 26.16
CA GLU A 634 -10.00 -50.56 27.25
C GLU A 634 -9.74 -49.92 28.63
N LYS A 635 -8.69 -49.10 28.75
CA LYS A 635 -8.45 -48.27 29.94
C LYS A 635 -9.48 -47.16 30.10
N SER A 636 -9.95 -46.56 29.00
CA SER A 636 -10.99 -45.52 29.03
C SER A 636 -12.41 -46.04 29.31
N SER A 637 -12.72 -47.29 28.93
CA SER A 637 -14.02 -47.91 29.20
C SER A 637 -14.17 -48.45 30.64
N SER A 638 -13.06 -48.63 31.36
CA SER A 638 -13.08 -49.13 32.74
C SER A 638 -13.40 -48.09 33.84
N THR A 639 -13.68 -46.82 33.49
CA THR A 639 -13.93 -45.75 34.49
C THR A 639 -15.41 -45.35 34.65
N THR A 640 -16.37 -45.98 33.97
CA THR A 640 -17.78 -45.56 34.10
C THR A 640 -18.75 -46.74 34.15
N GLU A 641 -19.15 -47.19 35.35
CA GLU A 641 -20.57 -47.46 35.70
C GLU A 641 -20.76 -47.59 37.24
N PRO A 642 -21.89 -47.11 37.84
CA PRO A 642 -22.03 -46.79 39.27
C PRO A 642 -22.78 -47.86 40.09
N ALA A 643 -22.64 -47.82 41.42
CA ALA A 643 -23.57 -48.46 42.34
C ALA A 643 -23.77 -47.62 43.61
N ALA A 644 -25.01 -47.18 43.81
CA ALA A 644 -25.50 -46.51 45.00
C ALA A 644 -25.99 -47.54 46.03
N GLN A 645 -25.85 -47.16 47.32
CA GLN A 645 -26.71 -47.40 48.50
C GLN A 645 -25.93 -47.96 49.71
N ASP A 646 -25.67 -47.10 50.71
CA ASP A 646 -26.47 -47.13 51.95
C ASP A 646 -26.33 -45.82 52.76
N GLU A 647 -27.45 -45.36 53.30
CA GLU A 647 -27.65 -44.10 54.04
C GLU A 647 -27.33 -44.20 55.54
N ALA A 648 -27.21 -43.01 56.15
CA ALA A 648 -27.51 -42.65 57.55
C ALA A 648 -26.36 -42.56 58.57
N SER A 649 -25.78 -41.35 58.71
CA SER A 649 -25.91 -40.52 59.94
C SER A 649 -25.12 -39.21 59.85
N ALA A 650 -25.80 -38.09 60.09
CA ALA A 650 -25.24 -36.76 60.33
C ALA A 650 -25.38 -36.41 61.83
N PRO A 651 -24.97 -35.23 62.36
CA PRO A 651 -23.88 -34.29 62.00
C PRO A 651 -23.03 -33.83 63.23
N LYS A 652 -21.91 -33.11 63.00
CA LYS A 652 -21.63 -31.75 63.57
C LYS A 652 -20.25 -31.18 63.17
N PRO A 653 -20.09 -29.84 63.18
CA PRO A 653 -19.08 -29.09 62.43
C PRO A 653 -17.85 -28.69 63.27
N LYS A 654 -16.72 -28.41 62.60
CA LYS A 654 -15.68 -27.52 63.12
C LYS A 654 -15.17 -26.57 62.03
N THR A 655 -15.32 -25.29 62.34
CA THR A 655 -14.68 -24.07 61.86
C THR A 655 -13.16 -24.13 61.69
N ASN A 656 -12.62 -23.58 60.61
CA ASN A 656 -11.78 -22.35 60.52
C ASN A 656 -11.24 -22.22 59.08
N LYS A 657 -11.54 -21.15 58.34
CA LYS A 657 -10.69 -19.96 58.14
C LYS A 657 -9.34 -20.26 57.47
N ASP A 658 -9.19 -19.92 56.18
CA ASP A 658 -8.46 -18.71 55.74
C ASP A 658 -8.29 -18.72 54.21
N GLU A 659 -8.99 -17.79 53.55
CA GLU A 659 -8.54 -17.06 52.34
C GLU A 659 -7.42 -16.06 52.75
N PRO A 660 -6.72 -15.31 51.86
CA PRO A 660 -7.02 -15.08 50.45
C PRO A 660 -5.82 -15.05 49.47
N LEU A 661 -6.21 -14.96 48.19
CA LEU A 661 -5.65 -14.21 47.07
C LEU A 661 -4.35 -13.40 47.27
N LYS A 662 -3.52 -13.41 46.23
CA LYS A 662 -2.88 -12.25 45.57
C LYS A 662 -2.48 -12.69 44.15
N GLU A 663 -3.22 -12.19 43.16
CA GLU A 663 -2.89 -11.05 42.27
C GLU A 663 -2.07 -11.49 41.05
#